data_AF-A0A9R1PXY4-F1
#
_entry.id   AF-A0A9R1PXY4-F1
#
_cell.length_a   1.000
_cell.length_b   1.000
_cell.length_c   1.000
_cell.angle_alpha   90.00
_cell.angle_beta   90.00
_cell.angle_gamma   90.00
#
_symmetry.space_group_name_H-M   'P 1'
#
loop_
_entity.id
_entity.type
_entity.pdbx_description
1 polymer ?
#
loop_
_entity_poly.entity_id
_entity_poly.type
_entity_poly.pdbx_seq_one_letter_code
_entity_poly.pdbx_strand_id
1 'polypeptide(L)'
;MPDRSMTLRLVFAATLLLILCGSGSTCSALRFAYQSFDAASEVDFSFTPGATISNRSLQITPNAGDMTHRSGRVMYARETLKLWKNGDRTALTSFKTEFVLNILPQNGTGEGMAFLLTNNPDLPRDSSGRWLGLTNNQTDGAPGNRIVALEFDTRRSFDADVDGNHVGLDLNGVRSVGQMPLSNFSIVLSSGADVEVTFEYDGKMMSLLVVQGGLAFTYAWYTDLSRYLLDNISVGFAASTGEFAQLNQVKSWNFTTVDDAIAGGDGGYRLRRQKVFLAVLVPLTVGVLLMALLVWRRLTRQTRLAYRNLEKMIDAHGPLRFKLRELRNATGDFSDGRKLGRGGSGTVYLGYLRRMSMEVAVKRVSTNVNSNRGEKEFVAEVNTISKLSHRNLVKLIGWCHKKGELLLVYEYFPMGSLDKLLYARERTASSTSSMSASTDTPELTWERRYKIIRGVASALDYLHHGSSRRILHRDVKASNVMLDEEYNARLGDFGLARVIQHDGATHHSTQVVAGTRGYMAYESFFTGRASLDTDVYAFGVFVMEVVSGRSPSNAVQYQYVHDSDHRGEEEEYWRGGRGRHPPPMHIVDWMWRLYGEGKALHAADPLLGGEFEQAQVDCAVRLALACCHPNPRERPSMRTAVQVLIDGAPAPEPPLNKPAFVWPPGGNRQEMELPDVGLLFTGDAGQHSSFCSMSCSISGR
;
A
#
# COMPACT_ATOMS: atom_id res chain seq x y z
N MET A 1 -14.04 9.52 -27.69
CA MET A 1 -14.48 8.51 -26.70
C MET A 1 -15.25 7.47 -27.48
N PRO A 2 -14.77 6.23 -27.63
CA PRO A 2 -15.56 5.19 -28.30
C PRO A 2 -16.75 4.80 -27.43
N ASP A 3 -17.81 4.39 -28.10
CA ASP A 3 -19.19 4.36 -27.63
C ASP A 3 -19.42 3.24 -26.60
N ARG A 4 -19.59 3.63 -25.33
CA ARG A 4 -19.83 2.72 -24.18
C ARG A 4 -21.18 1.98 -24.27
N SER A 5 -21.99 2.29 -25.28
CA SER A 5 -23.22 1.57 -25.62
C SER A 5 -22.95 0.21 -26.28
N MET A 6 -21.83 0.02 -26.99
CA MET A 6 -21.56 -1.24 -27.70
C MET A 6 -21.18 -2.38 -26.75
N THR A 7 -20.39 -2.09 -25.72
CA THR A 7 -19.96 -3.09 -24.73
C THR A 7 -21.12 -3.67 -23.93
N LEU A 8 -22.15 -2.88 -23.63
CA LEU A 8 -23.33 -3.38 -22.91
C LEU A 8 -24.21 -4.30 -23.77
N ARG A 9 -24.32 -4.02 -25.07
CA ARG A 9 -25.09 -4.85 -26.02
C ARG A 9 -24.38 -6.17 -26.33
N LEU A 10 -23.05 -6.15 -26.42
CA LEU A 10 -22.22 -7.35 -26.60
C LEU A 10 -22.30 -8.30 -25.40
N VAL A 11 -22.32 -7.77 -24.18
CA VAL A 11 -22.49 -8.58 -22.95
C VAL A 11 -23.89 -9.20 -22.88
N PHE A 12 -24.92 -8.49 -23.35
CA PHE A 12 -26.30 -8.99 -23.37
C PHE A 12 -26.53 -10.06 -24.46
N ALA A 13 -25.87 -9.92 -25.61
CA ALA A 13 -25.90 -10.93 -26.67
C ALA A 13 -25.09 -12.20 -26.31
N ALA A 14 -23.94 -12.04 -25.65
CA ALA A 14 -23.12 -13.17 -25.18
C ALA A 14 -23.83 -13.98 -24.09
N THR A 15 -24.60 -13.32 -23.22
CA THR A 15 -25.42 -14.00 -22.20
C THR A 15 -26.63 -14.72 -22.80
N LEU A 16 -27.20 -14.23 -23.91
CA LEU A 16 -28.29 -14.92 -24.61
C LEU A 16 -27.78 -16.16 -25.39
N LEU A 17 -26.57 -16.10 -25.96
CA LEU A 17 -25.95 -17.25 -26.66
C LEU A 17 -25.55 -18.38 -25.70
N LEU A 18 -25.15 -18.04 -24.47
CA LEU A 18 -24.82 -19.02 -23.42
C LEU A 18 -26.04 -19.80 -22.90
N ILE A 19 -27.26 -19.28 -23.08
CA ILE A 19 -28.50 -19.93 -22.63
C ILE A 19 -29.00 -20.96 -23.67
N LEU A 20 -28.56 -20.90 -24.92
CA LEU A 20 -29.07 -21.75 -26.01
C LEU A 20 -28.20 -22.97 -26.36
N CYS A 21 -27.01 -23.12 -25.77
CA CYS A 21 -26.09 -24.24 -26.06
C CYS A 21 -26.00 -25.30 -24.94
N GLY A 22 -27.07 -25.52 -24.17
CA GLY A 22 -27.14 -26.56 -23.16
C GLY A 22 -27.84 -27.82 -23.66
N SER A 23 -27.21 -28.60 -24.52
CA SER A 23 -27.71 -29.94 -24.89
C SER A 23 -26.54 -30.92 -25.07
N GLY A 24 -26.48 -31.91 -24.17
CA GLY A 24 -25.84 -33.20 -24.41
C GLY A 24 -24.38 -33.35 -23.97
N SER A 25 -24.16 -34.06 -22.86
CA SER A 25 -23.35 -35.31 -22.78
C SER A 25 -22.91 -35.56 -21.33
N THR A 26 -23.41 -36.63 -20.74
CA THR A 26 -23.09 -37.10 -19.38
C THR A 26 -21.67 -37.69 -19.32
N CYS A 27 -20.83 -37.19 -18.41
CA CYS A 27 -19.57 -37.83 -18.03
C CYS A 27 -19.86 -38.89 -16.96
N SER A 28 -19.13 -40.01 -16.97
CA SER A 28 -19.25 -41.09 -15.99
C SER A 28 -18.38 -40.74 -14.78
N ALA A 29 -19.01 -40.62 -13.61
CA ALA A 29 -18.35 -40.36 -12.34
C ALA A 29 -17.97 -41.69 -11.66
N LEU A 30 -16.67 -41.91 -11.40
CA LEU A 30 -16.19 -43.06 -10.65
C LEU A 30 -16.48 -42.85 -9.16
N ARG A 31 -17.32 -43.71 -8.58
CA ARG A 31 -17.69 -43.66 -7.16
C ARG A 31 -17.87 -45.03 -6.55
N PHE A 32 -17.17 -45.29 -5.44
CA PHE A 32 -17.40 -46.46 -4.61
C PHE A 32 -17.06 -46.18 -3.15
N ALA A 33 -17.64 -46.95 -2.23
CA ALA A 33 -17.36 -46.83 -0.80
C ALA A 33 -17.45 -48.20 -0.12
N TYR A 34 -16.34 -48.64 0.46
CA TYR A 34 -16.23 -49.87 1.24
C TYR A 34 -15.87 -49.48 2.68
N GLN A 35 -16.78 -49.72 3.62
CA GLN A 35 -16.54 -49.53 5.05
C GLN A 35 -15.71 -50.67 5.67
N SER A 36 -15.74 -51.84 5.01
CA SER A 36 -14.94 -53.03 5.29
C SER A 36 -14.97 -53.93 4.06
N PHE A 37 -14.05 -54.88 3.96
CA PHE A 37 -13.97 -55.82 2.83
C PHE A 37 -14.39 -57.23 3.25
N ASP A 38 -15.17 -57.92 2.43
CA ASP A 38 -15.59 -59.30 2.65
C ASP A 38 -15.44 -60.13 1.38
N ALA A 39 -15.79 -61.42 1.42
CA ALA A 39 -15.68 -62.28 0.25
C ALA A 39 -16.53 -61.79 -0.94
N ALA A 40 -17.63 -61.05 -0.69
CA ALA A 40 -18.43 -60.47 -1.75
C ALA A 40 -17.73 -59.28 -2.42
N SER A 41 -16.81 -58.61 -1.71
CA SER A 41 -16.00 -57.52 -2.24
C SER A 41 -14.91 -57.99 -3.20
N GLU A 42 -14.50 -59.27 -3.13
CA GLU A 42 -13.37 -59.81 -3.91
C GLU A 42 -13.54 -59.66 -5.42
N VAL A 43 -14.78 -59.77 -5.93
CA VAL A 43 -15.08 -59.64 -7.37
C VAL A 43 -14.86 -58.24 -7.92
N ASP A 44 -14.77 -57.23 -7.05
CA ASP A 44 -14.60 -55.82 -7.45
C ASP A 44 -13.12 -55.42 -7.59
N PHE A 45 -12.18 -56.28 -7.18
CA PHE A 45 -10.75 -56.01 -7.18
C PHE A 45 -9.95 -57.08 -7.92
N SER A 46 -8.82 -56.69 -8.51
CA SER A 46 -7.82 -57.61 -9.01
C SER A 46 -6.67 -57.73 -8.00
N PHE A 47 -6.35 -58.97 -7.62
CA PHE A 47 -5.32 -59.29 -6.64
C PHE A 47 -4.09 -59.91 -7.32
N THR A 48 -2.91 -59.43 -6.98
CA THR A 48 -1.66 -60.11 -7.33
C THR A 48 -1.46 -61.36 -6.47
N PRO A 49 -0.62 -62.33 -6.89
CA PRO A 49 -0.32 -63.50 -6.07
C PRO A 49 0.12 -63.12 -4.65
N GLY A 50 -0.61 -63.62 -3.64
CA GLY A 50 -0.32 -63.35 -2.23
C GLY A 50 -1.07 -62.16 -1.62
N ALA A 51 -1.71 -61.32 -2.43
CA ALA A 51 -2.69 -60.34 -1.94
C ALA A 51 -4.06 -61.02 -1.77
N THR A 52 -4.83 -60.64 -0.75
CA THR A 52 -6.13 -61.26 -0.45
C THR A 52 -7.01 -60.34 0.39
N ILE A 53 -8.24 -60.77 0.69
CA ILE A 53 -9.08 -60.16 1.72
C ILE A 53 -8.92 -60.96 3.00
N SER A 54 -8.45 -60.31 4.07
CA SER A 54 -8.24 -60.95 5.36
C SER A 54 -8.63 -60.00 6.49
N ASN A 55 -9.23 -60.53 7.56
CA ASN A 55 -9.67 -59.75 8.71
C ASN A 55 -10.47 -58.48 8.32
N ARG A 56 -11.42 -58.68 7.42
CA ARG A 56 -12.28 -57.62 6.85
C ARG A 56 -11.54 -56.46 6.17
N SER A 57 -10.30 -56.69 5.73
CA SER A 57 -9.39 -55.68 5.17
C SER A 57 -8.76 -56.18 3.88
N LEU A 58 -8.38 -55.28 2.96
CA LEU A 58 -7.51 -55.63 1.84
C LEU A 58 -6.10 -55.84 2.38
N GLN A 59 -5.56 -57.04 2.19
CA GLN A 59 -4.20 -57.40 2.56
C GLN A 59 -3.33 -57.38 1.29
N ILE A 60 -2.42 -56.41 1.19
CA ILE A 60 -1.69 -56.13 -0.06
C ILE A 60 -0.51 -57.09 -0.30
N THR A 61 0.21 -57.47 0.77
CA THR A 61 1.29 -58.46 0.75
C THR A 61 0.86 -59.73 1.51
N PRO A 62 1.47 -60.91 1.26
CA PRO A 62 1.15 -62.14 2.00
C PRO A 62 1.12 -61.95 3.52
N ASN A 63 0.11 -62.53 4.18
CA ASN A 63 -0.07 -62.53 5.64
C ASN A 63 0.21 -63.89 6.29
N ALA A 64 0.63 -64.89 5.51
CA ALA A 64 0.98 -66.22 5.96
C ALA A 64 2.08 -66.83 5.07
N GLY A 65 2.79 -67.82 5.59
CA GLY A 65 3.92 -68.45 4.89
C GLY A 65 5.17 -67.57 4.89
N ASP A 66 5.98 -67.67 3.83
CA ASP A 66 7.16 -66.82 3.67
C ASP A 66 6.77 -65.42 3.17
N MET A 67 6.82 -64.46 4.08
CA MET A 67 6.48 -63.06 3.85
C MET A 67 7.69 -62.19 3.52
N THR A 68 8.90 -62.75 3.39
CA THR A 68 10.11 -61.97 3.07
C THR A 68 10.23 -61.73 1.56
N HIS A 69 10.74 -60.57 1.17
CA HIS A 69 10.94 -60.18 -0.23
C HIS A 69 9.70 -60.35 -1.13
N ARG A 70 8.51 -60.05 -0.60
CA ARG A 70 7.24 -60.10 -1.35
C ARG A 70 6.83 -58.70 -1.82
N SER A 71 6.02 -58.65 -2.85
CA SER A 71 5.33 -57.43 -3.28
C SER A 71 3.95 -57.78 -3.80
N GLY A 72 3.04 -56.83 -3.74
CA GLY A 72 1.69 -57.04 -4.21
C GLY A 72 1.00 -55.74 -4.58
N ARG A 73 -0.06 -55.89 -5.37
CA ARG A 73 -1.00 -54.85 -5.73
C ARG A 73 -2.44 -55.36 -5.58
N VAL A 74 -3.30 -54.47 -5.13
CA VAL A 74 -4.75 -54.65 -5.19
C VAL A 74 -5.31 -53.46 -5.95
N MET A 75 -5.90 -53.72 -7.13
CA MET A 75 -6.44 -52.67 -8.01
C MET A 75 -7.95 -52.78 -8.07
N TYR A 76 -8.65 -51.64 -8.10
CA TYR A 76 -10.08 -51.61 -8.36
C TYR A 76 -10.35 -52.01 -9.82
N ALA A 77 -11.09 -53.09 -10.02
CA ALA A 77 -11.23 -53.75 -11.33
C ALA A 77 -12.51 -53.38 -12.07
N ARG A 78 -13.51 -52.79 -11.40
CA ARG A 78 -14.82 -52.53 -12.04
C ARG A 78 -14.75 -51.43 -13.09
N GLU A 79 -14.04 -50.35 -12.79
CA GLU A 79 -14.01 -49.15 -13.60
C GLU A 79 -12.65 -48.45 -13.50
N THR A 80 -12.25 -47.76 -14.58
CA THR A 80 -11.05 -46.93 -14.61
C THR A 80 -11.40 -45.46 -14.42
N LEU A 81 -10.52 -44.72 -13.75
CA LEU A 81 -10.64 -43.29 -13.52
C LEU A 81 -10.31 -42.52 -14.81
N LYS A 82 -11.20 -41.60 -15.19
CA LYS A 82 -10.99 -40.66 -16.30
C LYS A 82 -10.82 -39.25 -15.75
N LEU A 83 -9.58 -38.75 -15.76
CA LEU A 83 -9.25 -37.39 -15.31
C LEU A 83 -9.42 -36.34 -16.41
N TRP A 84 -9.42 -36.73 -17.69
CA TRP A 84 -9.53 -35.79 -18.82
C TRP A 84 -10.70 -36.15 -19.74
N LYS A 85 -11.26 -35.14 -20.42
CA LYS A 85 -12.37 -35.28 -21.37
C LYS A 85 -11.85 -35.30 -22.81
N ASN A 86 -12.15 -36.35 -23.57
CA ASN A 86 -11.95 -36.46 -25.02
C ASN A 86 -10.53 -36.14 -25.52
N GLY A 87 -9.48 -36.67 -24.88
CA GLY A 87 -8.09 -36.53 -25.34
C GLY A 87 -7.54 -35.09 -25.30
N ASP A 88 -8.36 -34.12 -24.93
CA ASP A 88 -7.99 -32.75 -24.65
C ASP A 88 -7.65 -32.68 -23.15
N ARG A 89 -6.36 -32.61 -22.82
CA ARG A 89 -5.80 -32.67 -21.45
C ARG A 89 -6.17 -31.44 -20.58
N THR A 90 -7.26 -30.75 -20.91
CA THR A 90 -7.62 -29.42 -20.43
C THR A 90 -8.89 -29.40 -19.58
N ALA A 91 -9.69 -30.48 -19.57
CA ALA A 91 -10.90 -30.61 -18.76
C ALA A 91 -10.68 -31.61 -17.61
N LEU A 92 -10.28 -31.09 -16.43
CA LEU A 92 -9.94 -31.87 -15.24
C LEU A 92 -11.18 -32.18 -14.40
N THR A 93 -11.42 -33.46 -14.13
CA THR A 93 -12.25 -33.89 -13.00
C THR A 93 -11.36 -33.93 -11.74
N SER A 94 -11.87 -33.42 -10.63
CA SER A 94 -11.23 -33.57 -9.33
C SER A 94 -11.62 -34.90 -8.70
N PHE A 95 -10.79 -35.45 -7.84
CA PHE A 95 -11.13 -36.65 -7.09
C PHE A 95 -10.80 -36.48 -5.61
N LYS A 96 -11.55 -37.22 -4.79
CA LYS A 96 -11.31 -37.39 -3.37
C LYS A 96 -11.30 -38.87 -3.06
N THR A 97 -10.23 -39.32 -2.40
CA THR A 97 -10.11 -40.68 -1.87
C THR A 97 -9.90 -40.61 -0.36
N GLU A 98 -10.60 -41.47 0.38
CA GLU A 98 -10.51 -41.61 1.82
C GLU A 98 -10.31 -43.09 2.14
N PHE A 99 -9.29 -43.42 2.93
CA PHE A 99 -9.03 -44.81 3.31
C PHE A 99 -8.39 -44.91 4.68
N VAL A 100 -8.52 -46.08 5.31
CA VAL A 100 -7.90 -46.38 6.61
C VAL A 100 -6.80 -47.40 6.42
N LEU A 101 -5.57 -47.00 6.72
CA LEU A 101 -4.40 -47.88 6.73
C LEU A 101 -4.22 -48.52 8.10
N ASN A 102 -3.77 -49.77 8.11
CA ASN A 102 -3.26 -50.44 9.28
C ASN A 102 -1.98 -51.20 8.89
N ILE A 103 -0.84 -50.75 9.41
CA ILE A 103 0.46 -51.37 9.12
C ILE A 103 1.02 -51.96 10.40
N LEU A 104 1.13 -53.29 10.44
CA LEU A 104 1.55 -54.03 11.63
C LEU A 104 2.84 -54.83 11.37
N PRO A 105 3.99 -54.39 11.91
CA PRO A 105 5.24 -55.15 11.92
C PRO A 105 5.05 -56.57 12.45
N GLN A 106 5.66 -57.57 11.79
CA GLN A 106 5.66 -58.96 12.27
C GLN A 106 7.01 -59.34 12.87
N ASN A 107 8.10 -59.11 12.13
CA ASN A 107 9.46 -59.37 12.57
C ASN A 107 10.39 -58.15 12.44
N GLY A 108 9.83 -56.98 12.13
CA GLY A 108 10.48 -55.68 11.98
C GLY A 108 9.63 -54.76 11.11
N THR A 109 10.03 -53.50 10.91
CA THR A 109 9.34 -52.63 9.95
C THR A 109 9.67 -53.07 8.52
N GLY A 110 8.62 -53.34 7.75
CA GLY A 110 8.73 -53.62 6.32
C GLY A 110 8.97 -52.34 5.54
N GLU A 111 8.71 -52.35 4.24
CA GLU A 111 9.07 -51.26 3.32
C GLU A 111 7.96 -50.20 3.17
N GLY A 112 6.78 -50.45 3.72
CA GLY A 112 5.63 -49.55 3.64
C GLY A 112 4.60 -49.97 2.60
N MET A 113 3.76 -49.01 2.21
CA MET A 113 2.76 -49.17 1.15
C MET A 113 2.44 -47.84 0.48
N ALA A 114 1.76 -47.88 -0.66
CA ALA A 114 1.38 -46.68 -1.39
C ALA A 114 -0.04 -46.79 -1.98
N PHE A 115 -0.76 -45.67 -1.95
CA PHE A 115 -1.94 -45.48 -2.80
C PHE A 115 -1.47 -45.16 -4.22
N LEU A 116 -1.98 -45.89 -5.21
CA LEU A 116 -1.45 -45.94 -6.57
C LEU A 116 -2.47 -45.48 -7.61
N LEU A 117 -2.06 -44.52 -8.44
CA LEU A 117 -2.65 -44.20 -9.73
C LEU A 117 -1.71 -44.67 -10.83
N THR A 118 -2.19 -45.51 -11.75
CA THR A 118 -1.33 -46.09 -12.80
C THR A 118 -2.09 -46.39 -14.09
N ASN A 119 -1.38 -46.33 -15.23
CA ASN A 119 -1.87 -46.91 -16.48
C ASN A 119 -1.43 -48.37 -16.69
N ASN A 120 -0.54 -48.87 -15.84
CA ASN A 120 -0.01 -50.24 -15.87
C ASN A 120 -0.34 -50.93 -14.53
N PRO A 121 -1.52 -51.57 -14.40
CA PRO A 121 -1.97 -52.16 -13.13
C PRO A 121 -1.16 -53.38 -12.70
N ASP A 122 -0.54 -54.09 -13.64
CA ASP A 122 0.25 -55.29 -13.38
C ASP A 122 1.43 -55.03 -12.41
N LEU A 123 1.74 -56.03 -11.57
CA LEU A 123 2.87 -55.97 -10.66
C LEU A 123 4.19 -56.03 -11.45
N PRO A 124 5.11 -55.06 -11.29
CA PRO A 124 6.42 -55.14 -11.92
C PRO A 124 7.19 -56.36 -11.40
N ARG A 125 8.00 -56.98 -12.26
CA ARG A 125 8.89 -58.07 -11.81
C ARG A 125 9.94 -57.53 -10.84
N ASP A 126 10.30 -58.32 -9.85
CA ASP A 126 11.34 -58.00 -8.86
C ASP A 126 11.11 -56.67 -8.12
N SER A 127 9.84 -56.34 -7.84
CA SER A 127 9.42 -55.10 -7.18
C SER A 127 9.31 -55.19 -5.65
N SER A 128 9.93 -56.19 -5.02
CA SER A 128 9.95 -56.32 -3.56
C SER A 128 11.05 -55.48 -2.90
N GLY A 129 11.05 -55.40 -1.56
CA GLY A 129 11.97 -54.53 -0.84
C GLY A 129 11.71 -53.05 -1.16
N ARG A 130 12.80 -52.30 -1.31
CA ARG A 130 12.86 -50.86 -1.62
C ARG A 130 12.01 -50.34 -2.78
N TRP A 131 11.43 -51.22 -3.59
CA TRP A 131 10.68 -50.87 -4.80
C TRP A 131 9.17 -50.72 -4.57
N LEU A 132 8.68 -51.03 -3.36
CA LEU A 132 7.31 -50.81 -2.88
C LEU A 132 6.18 -51.47 -3.70
N GLY A 133 6.51 -52.41 -4.60
CA GLY A 133 5.56 -52.88 -5.61
C GLY A 133 5.22 -51.82 -6.69
N LEU A 134 5.92 -50.68 -6.71
CA LEU A 134 5.71 -49.57 -7.63
C LEU A 134 6.53 -49.70 -8.91
N THR A 135 7.78 -50.14 -8.79
CA THR A 135 8.75 -50.19 -9.91
C THR A 135 9.77 -51.31 -9.70
N ASN A 136 10.85 -51.31 -10.47
CA ASN A 136 12.04 -52.14 -10.28
C ASN A 136 13.28 -51.43 -10.85
N ASN A 137 14.43 -52.10 -10.81
CA ASN A 137 15.70 -51.54 -11.29
C ASN A 137 15.75 -51.17 -12.79
N GLN A 138 14.76 -51.60 -13.59
CA GLN A 138 14.69 -51.29 -15.02
C GLN A 138 13.70 -50.17 -15.34
N THR A 139 12.63 -50.05 -14.57
CA THR A 139 11.52 -49.10 -14.84
C THR A 139 11.57 -47.84 -13.97
N ASP A 140 12.42 -47.81 -12.94
CA ASP A 140 12.49 -46.68 -12.01
C ASP A 140 12.85 -45.36 -12.71
N GLY A 141 12.02 -44.34 -12.49
CA GLY A 141 12.14 -43.02 -13.10
C GLY A 141 11.81 -42.97 -14.60
N ALA A 142 11.52 -44.09 -15.25
CA ALA A 142 11.23 -44.13 -16.68
C ALA A 142 9.84 -43.52 -16.96
N PRO A 143 9.69 -42.64 -17.98
CA PRO A 143 8.38 -42.09 -18.36
C PRO A 143 7.33 -43.15 -18.73
N GLY A 144 7.78 -44.36 -19.10
CA GLY A 144 6.93 -45.50 -19.41
C GLY A 144 6.36 -46.22 -18.18
N ASN A 145 6.86 -45.94 -16.97
CA ASN A 145 6.36 -46.56 -15.74
C ASN A 145 4.91 -46.12 -15.45
N ARG A 146 4.59 -44.84 -15.73
CA ARG A 146 3.23 -44.27 -15.68
C ARG A 146 2.55 -44.44 -14.32
N ILE A 147 3.27 -44.08 -13.26
CA ILE A 147 2.76 -44.14 -11.89
C ILE A 147 2.78 -42.76 -11.23
N VAL A 148 1.75 -42.51 -10.42
CA VAL A 148 1.73 -41.48 -9.39
C VAL A 148 1.26 -42.16 -8.12
N ALA A 149 2.09 -42.13 -7.08
CA ALA A 149 1.82 -42.85 -5.85
C ALA A 149 2.00 -41.95 -4.63
N LEU A 150 1.07 -42.07 -3.68
CA LEU A 150 1.20 -41.49 -2.35
C LEU A 150 1.79 -42.58 -1.45
N GLU A 151 3.07 -42.40 -1.12
CA GLU A 151 3.91 -43.35 -0.38
C GLU A 151 3.76 -43.16 1.14
N PHE A 152 3.62 -44.27 1.86
CA PHE A 152 3.65 -44.36 3.31
C PHE A 152 4.80 -45.28 3.72
N ASP A 153 5.96 -44.68 3.95
CA ASP A 153 7.22 -45.39 4.18
C ASP A 153 7.40 -45.71 5.68
N THR A 154 7.74 -46.96 5.96
CA THR A 154 7.99 -47.49 7.31
C THR A 154 9.45 -47.90 7.53
N ARG A 155 10.33 -47.69 6.55
CA ARG A 155 11.73 -48.08 6.62
C ARG A 155 12.60 -47.24 5.70
N ARG A 156 13.64 -46.66 6.29
CA ARG A 156 14.67 -45.93 5.57
C ARG A 156 15.49 -46.88 4.68
N SER A 157 15.10 -47.01 3.42
CA SER A 157 15.69 -47.94 2.45
C SER A 157 16.68 -47.26 1.49
N PHE A 158 16.66 -45.92 1.42
CA PHE A 158 17.63 -45.10 0.69
C PHE A 158 18.34 -44.09 1.61
N ASP A 159 19.58 -43.71 1.26
CA ASP A 159 20.29 -42.63 1.96
C ASP A 159 19.53 -41.29 1.90
N ALA A 160 18.75 -41.10 0.82
CA ALA A 160 17.94 -39.92 0.56
C ALA A 160 16.65 -39.85 1.39
N ASP A 161 16.25 -40.95 2.04
CA ASP A 161 15.05 -40.96 2.88
C ASP A 161 15.28 -40.18 4.17
N VAL A 162 14.31 -39.33 4.52
CA VAL A 162 14.40 -38.42 5.67
C VAL A 162 14.40 -39.17 7.01
N ASP A 163 13.55 -40.18 7.13
CA ASP A 163 13.49 -41.16 8.23
C ASP A 163 12.71 -42.40 7.78
N GLY A 164 12.55 -43.40 8.66
CA GLY A 164 11.74 -44.60 8.39
C GLY A 164 10.26 -44.45 8.78
N ASN A 165 9.70 -43.24 8.79
CA ASN A 165 8.31 -42.99 9.13
C ASN A 165 7.85 -41.67 8.48
N HIS A 166 7.65 -41.70 7.17
CA HIS A 166 7.32 -40.50 6.40
C HIS A 166 6.26 -40.76 5.33
N VAL A 167 5.69 -39.66 4.81
CA VAL A 167 4.81 -39.69 3.64
C VAL A 167 5.49 -38.98 2.49
N GLY A 168 5.33 -39.54 1.30
CA GLY A 168 5.98 -39.09 0.09
C GLY A 168 5.07 -39.07 -1.13
N LEU A 169 5.43 -38.29 -2.14
CA LEU A 169 4.78 -38.31 -3.46
C LEU A 169 5.76 -38.80 -4.52
N ASP A 170 5.50 -40.00 -5.00
CA ASP A 170 6.29 -40.73 -5.99
C ASP A 170 5.75 -40.50 -7.41
N LEU A 171 6.63 -40.06 -8.32
CA LEU A 171 6.30 -39.79 -9.72
C LEU A 171 7.19 -40.62 -10.64
N ASN A 172 6.62 -41.61 -11.33
CA ASN A 172 7.31 -42.57 -12.23
C ASN A 172 8.45 -43.41 -11.62
N GLY A 173 8.77 -43.24 -10.34
CA GLY A 173 9.81 -43.99 -9.63
C GLY A 173 9.53 -44.03 -8.14
N VAL A 174 10.39 -44.70 -7.39
CA VAL A 174 10.27 -44.90 -5.93
C VAL A 174 10.95 -43.81 -5.10
N ARG A 175 11.40 -42.72 -5.76
CA ARG A 175 12.00 -41.57 -5.08
C ARG A 175 11.00 -40.43 -5.06
N SER A 176 10.53 -40.13 -3.87
CA SER A 176 9.58 -39.06 -3.63
C SER A 176 10.11 -37.68 -4.02
N VAL A 177 9.26 -36.88 -4.67
CA VAL A 177 9.59 -35.48 -5.07
C VAL A 177 9.53 -34.53 -3.88
N GLY A 178 8.90 -34.94 -2.79
CA GLY A 178 8.97 -34.33 -1.48
C GLY A 178 8.52 -35.33 -0.41
N GLN A 179 9.33 -35.47 0.63
CA GLN A 179 9.06 -36.34 1.79
C GLN A 179 8.75 -35.49 3.02
N MET A 180 7.82 -35.94 3.85
CA MET A 180 7.53 -35.32 5.14
C MET A 180 7.60 -36.35 6.28
N PRO A 181 8.52 -36.20 7.25
CA PRO A 181 8.58 -37.10 8.40
C PRO A 181 7.34 -36.92 9.28
N LEU A 182 6.65 -38.03 9.56
CA LEU A 182 5.48 -38.06 10.43
C LEU A 182 5.86 -38.10 11.92
N SER A 183 7.11 -38.45 12.21
CA SER A 183 7.68 -38.49 13.56
C SER A 183 7.51 -37.17 14.33
N ASN A 184 7.54 -36.03 13.62
CA ASN A 184 7.33 -34.69 14.22
C ASN A 184 5.89 -34.44 14.69
N PHE A 185 4.93 -35.24 14.22
CA PHE A 185 3.50 -35.10 14.53
C PHE A 185 3.00 -36.20 15.47
N SER A 186 3.91 -37.01 16.04
CA SER A 186 3.58 -38.16 16.88
C SER A 186 2.68 -39.19 16.17
N ILE A 187 2.72 -39.22 14.83
CA ILE A 187 2.04 -40.22 14.00
C ILE A 187 3.07 -41.29 13.66
N VAL A 188 2.74 -42.55 13.93
CA VAL A 188 3.61 -43.70 13.67
C VAL A 188 2.86 -44.69 12.78
N LEU A 189 3.29 -44.78 11.52
CA LEU A 189 2.64 -45.62 10.50
C LEU A 189 2.65 -47.10 10.89
N SER A 190 3.81 -47.60 11.35
CA SER A 190 4.03 -48.99 11.71
C SER A 190 3.61 -49.35 13.14
N SER A 191 2.68 -48.62 13.74
CA SER A 191 2.23 -48.85 15.13
C SER A 191 1.17 -49.95 15.25
N GLY A 192 0.58 -50.39 14.13
CA GLY A 192 -0.61 -51.24 14.12
C GLY A 192 -1.91 -50.52 14.51
N ALA A 193 -1.87 -49.21 14.75
CA ALA A 193 -3.06 -48.39 14.94
C ALA A 193 -3.62 -47.91 13.60
N ASP A 194 -4.91 -47.57 13.59
CA ASP A 194 -5.59 -47.11 12.38
C ASP A 194 -5.16 -45.69 12.03
N VAL A 195 -4.76 -45.51 10.77
CA VAL A 195 -4.35 -44.22 10.19
C VAL A 195 -5.38 -43.86 9.12
N GLU A 196 -6.18 -42.84 9.38
CA GLU A 196 -7.16 -42.32 8.44
C GLU A 196 -6.47 -41.35 7.48
N VAL A 197 -6.64 -41.56 6.17
CA VAL A 197 -6.04 -40.73 5.14
C VAL A 197 -7.11 -40.18 4.22
N THR A 198 -7.11 -38.86 4.03
CA THR A 198 -7.89 -38.15 3.01
C THR A 198 -6.93 -37.53 2.01
N PHE A 199 -7.12 -37.86 0.73
CA PHE A 199 -6.30 -37.33 -0.36
C PHE A 199 -7.21 -36.77 -1.46
N GLU A 200 -7.05 -35.49 -1.78
CA GLU A 200 -7.88 -34.75 -2.74
C GLU A 200 -7.01 -34.15 -3.84
N TYR A 201 -7.51 -34.20 -5.07
CA TYR A 201 -6.89 -33.53 -6.22
C TYR A 201 -7.92 -32.60 -6.88
N ASP A 202 -7.63 -31.30 -6.93
CA ASP A 202 -8.54 -30.29 -7.50
C ASP A 202 -8.27 -29.95 -8.98
N GLY A 203 -7.37 -30.70 -9.61
CA GLY A 203 -6.90 -30.47 -10.98
C GLY A 203 -5.54 -29.77 -11.06
N LYS A 204 -5.04 -29.17 -9.97
CA LYS A 204 -3.71 -28.55 -9.92
C LYS A 204 -2.94 -28.86 -8.64
N MET A 205 -3.66 -29.00 -7.53
CA MET A 205 -3.13 -29.22 -6.21
C MET A 205 -3.62 -30.57 -5.69
N MET A 206 -2.70 -31.32 -5.08
CA MET A 206 -3.00 -32.53 -4.32
C MET A 206 -2.87 -32.21 -2.85
N SER A 207 -3.96 -32.28 -2.09
CA SER A 207 -3.98 -32.07 -0.64
C SER A 207 -4.13 -33.40 0.08
N LEU A 208 -3.36 -33.54 1.16
CA LEU A 208 -3.31 -34.69 2.03
C LEU A 208 -3.70 -34.28 3.45
N LEU A 209 -4.52 -35.10 4.09
CA LEU A 209 -4.77 -35.11 5.52
C LEU A 209 -4.55 -36.53 6.04
N VAL A 210 -3.72 -36.67 7.07
CA VAL A 210 -3.45 -37.93 7.79
C VAL A 210 -3.86 -37.74 9.24
N VAL A 211 -4.67 -38.67 9.76
CA VAL A 211 -5.17 -38.63 11.14
C VAL A 211 -4.90 -39.97 11.84
N GLN A 212 -4.36 -39.92 13.05
CA GLN A 212 -4.15 -41.10 13.89
C GLN A 212 -4.40 -40.74 15.36
N GLY A 213 -5.31 -41.45 16.04
CA GLY A 213 -5.57 -41.26 17.47
C GLY A 213 -5.98 -39.83 17.87
N GLY A 214 -6.60 -39.07 16.96
CA GLY A 214 -6.99 -37.66 17.18
C GLY A 214 -5.91 -36.63 16.83
N LEU A 215 -4.71 -37.05 16.46
CA LEU A 215 -3.66 -36.20 15.91
C LEU A 215 -3.85 -36.07 14.40
N ALA A 216 -3.61 -34.89 13.84
CA ALA A 216 -3.80 -34.60 12.42
C ALA A 216 -2.58 -33.92 11.80
N PHE A 217 -2.23 -34.33 10.58
CA PHE A 217 -1.18 -33.77 9.74
C PHE A 217 -1.76 -33.43 8.37
N THR A 218 -1.40 -32.27 7.81
CA THR A 218 -1.82 -31.87 6.45
C THR A 218 -0.64 -31.42 5.61
N TYR A 219 -0.71 -31.71 4.31
CA TYR A 219 0.31 -31.29 3.35
C TYR A 219 -0.28 -31.13 1.95
N ALA A 220 0.40 -30.41 1.08
CA ALA A 220 -0.04 -30.24 -0.30
C ALA A 220 1.14 -30.22 -1.29
N TRP A 221 0.92 -30.85 -2.45
CA TRP A 221 1.83 -30.81 -3.59
C TRP A 221 1.17 -30.14 -4.79
N TYR A 222 1.96 -29.47 -5.62
CA TYR A 222 1.52 -28.89 -6.88
C TYR A 222 2.10 -29.71 -8.04
N THR A 223 1.26 -30.57 -8.62
CA THR A 223 1.68 -31.45 -9.72
C THR A 223 0.58 -31.56 -10.76
N ASP A 224 0.97 -31.44 -12.02
CA ASP A 224 0.12 -31.69 -13.17
C ASP A 224 0.15 -33.19 -13.53
N LEU A 225 -0.92 -33.92 -13.15
CA LEU A 225 -1.01 -35.36 -13.35
C LEU A 225 -1.00 -35.76 -14.84
N SER A 226 -1.34 -34.85 -15.76
CA SER A 226 -1.36 -35.12 -17.21
C SER A 226 0.04 -35.36 -17.81
N ARG A 227 1.09 -35.04 -17.06
CA ARG A 227 2.48 -35.31 -17.45
C ARG A 227 2.89 -36.76 -17.20
N TYR A 228 2.27 -37.39 -16.21
CA TYR A 228 2.66 -38.71 -15.72
C TYR A 228 1.69 -39.79 -16.17
N LEU A 229 0.39 -39.49 -16.13
CA LEU A 229 -0.68 -40.43 -16.43
C LEU A 229 -1.32 -40.16 -17.81
N LEU A 230 -1.90 -41.20 -18.39
CA LEU A 230 -2.72 -41.21 -19.61
C LEU A 230 -4.16 -41.61 -19.27
N ASP A 231 -5.08 -41.52 -20.25
CA ASP A 231 -6.49 -41.89 -20.07
C ASP A 231 -6.68 -43.32 -19.54
N ASN A 232 -7.80 -43.55 -18.86
CA ASN A 232 -8.14 -44.82 -18.20
C ASN A 232 -7.11 -45.22 -17.12
N ILE A 233 -7.14 -44.49 -16.02
CA ILE A 233 -6.24 -44.69 -14.89
C ILE A 233 -6.81 -45.77 -13.98
N SER A 234 -6.02 -46.79 -13.66
CA SER A 234 -6.35 -47.76 -12.61
C SER A 234 -5.96 -47.17 -11.25
N VAL A 235 -6.84 -47.38 -10.26
CA VAL A 235 -6.63 -46.94 -8.88
C VAL A 235 -6.51 -48.15 -7.97
N GLY A 236 -5.61 -48.11 -6.99
CA GLY A 236 -5.36 -49.25 -6.11
C GLY A 236 -4.30 -48.96 -5.07
N PHE A 237 -3.76 -50.03 -4.48
CA PHE A 237 -2.68 -49.97 -3.52
C PHE A 237 -1.55 -50.92 -3.93
N ALA A 238 -0.31 -50.51 -3.67
CA ALA A 238 0.88 -51.32 -3.82
C ALA A 238 1.61 -51.40 -2.48
N ALA A 239 2.27 -52.52 -2.20
CA ALA A 239 3.11 -52.66 -1.03
C ALA A 239 4.19 -53.71 -1.26
N SER A 240 5.24 -53.67 -0.45
CA SER A 240 6.28 -54.69 -0.45
C SER A 240 6.77 -55.00 0.96
N THR A 241 7.47 -56.12 1.06
CA THR A 241 8.27 -56.54 2.21
C THR A 241 9.69 -56.81 1.74
N GLY A 242 10.65 -56.66 2.67
CA GLY A 242 12.07 -56.89 2.45
C GLY A 242 12.57 -58.06 3.29
N GLU A 243 13.74 -57.89 3.91
CA GLU A 243 14.24 -58.81 4.96
C GLU A 243 13.29 -58.88 6.15
N PHE A 244 12.56 -57.78 6.39
CA PHE A 244 11.55 -57.64 7.43
C PHE A 244 10.17 -57.52 6.81
N ALA A 245 9.19 -58.09 7.48
CA ALA A 245 7.82 -58.24 7.02
C ALA A 245 6.84 -57.53 7.96
N GLN A 246 5.80 -56.98 7.36
CA GLN A 246 4.68 -56.34 8.03
C GLN A 246 3.39 -56.66 7.29
N LEU A 247 2.27 -56.58 8.01
CA LEU A 247 0.95 -56.65 7.40
C LEU A 247 0.60 -55.27 6.86
N ASN A 248 0.39 -55.17 5.54
CA ASN A 248 -0.03 -53.94 4.88
C ASN A 248 -1.54 -54.03 4.58
N GLN A 249 -2.36 -53.41 5.42
CA GLN A 249 -3.82 -53.52 5.36
C GLN A 249 -4.52 -52.20 5.05
N VAL A 250 -5.57 -52.29 4.21
CA VAL A 250 -6.55 -51.22 4.02
C VAL A 250 -7.88 -51.70 4.59
N LYS A 251 -8.35 -51.04 5.65
CA LYS A 251 -9.57 -51.43 6.39
C LYS A 251 -10.85 -50.89 5.75
N SER A 252 -10.77 -49.70 5.17
CA SER A 252 -11.88 -49.07 4.44
C SER A 252 -11.33 -48.23 3.29
N TRP A 253 -12.14 -48.04 2.24
CA TRP A 253 -11.77 -47.23 1.09
C TRP A 253 -13.01 -46.63 0.41
N ASN A 254 -13.03 -45.31 0.32
CA ASN A 254 -14.02 -44.50 -0.38
C ASN A 254 -13.31 -43.70 -1.47
N PHE A 255 -13.87 -43.71 -2.67
CA PHE A 255 -13.36 -42.95 -3.80
C PHE A 255 -14.52 -42.23 -4.49
N THR A 256 -14.35 -40.94 -4.76
CA THR A 256 -15.35 -40.12 -5.45
C THR A 256 -14.66 -39.20 -6.45
N THR A 257 -15.09 -39.23 -7.71
CA THR A 257 -14.84 -38.14 -8.64
C THR A 257 -15.85 -37.03 -8.40
N VAL A 258 -15.38 -35.80 -8.23
CA VAL A 258 -16.22 -34.63 -8.07
C VAL A 258 -16.52 -34.10 -9.47
N ASP A 259 -17.59 -34.63 -10.08
CA ASP A 259 -18.15 -34.05 -11.29
C ASP A 259 -19.02 -32.85 -10.90
N ASP A 260 -18.72 -31.67 -11.46
CA ASP A 260 -19.53 -30.44 -11.38
C ASP A 260 -20.97 -30.60 -11.93
N ALA A 261 -21.37 -31.80 -12.36
CA ALA A 261 -22.65 -32.10 -12.99
C ALA A 261 -23.66 -32.89 -12.13
N ILE A 262 -23.31 -33.41 -10.94
CA ILE A 262 -24.23 -34.23 -10.11
C ILE A 262 -24.54 -33.57 -8.76
N ALA A 263 -25.07 -32.34 -8.81
CA ALA A 263 -26.04 -31.85 -7.82
C ALA A 263 -27.45 -31.99 -8.41
N GLY A 264 -27.81 -33.19 -8.86
CA GLY A 264 -28.74 -33.35 -10.00
C GLY A 264 -30.05 -34.12 -9.84
N GLY A 265 -30.36 -34.84 -8.77
CA GLY A 265 -31.67 -35.53 -8.72
C GLY A 265 -32.08 -36.11 -7.38
N ASP A 266 -33.05 -35.48 -6.74
CA ASP A 266 -34.15 -36.19 -6.08
C ASP A 266 -35.42 -35.43 -6.50
N GLY A 267 -36.20 -36.09 -7.36
CA GLY A 267 -37.30 -35.50 -8.09
C GLY A 267 -38.52 -35.14 -7.23
N GLY A 268 -38.56 -35.55 -5.96
CA GLY A 268 -39.72 -35.30 -5.09
C GLY A 268 -39.57 -34.05 -4.19
N TYR A 269 -38.42 -33.90 -3.53
CA TYR A 269 -38.23 -32.81 -2.56
C TYR A 269 -37.78 -31.47 -3.19
N ARG A 270 -37.25 -31.51 -4.42
CA ARG A 270 -36.66 -30.34 -5.10
C ARG A 270 -37.68 -29.28 -5.50
N LEU A 271 -38.91 -29.63 -5.85
CA LEU A 271 -39.93 -28.63 -6.24
C LEU A 271 -40.35 -27.70 -5.09
N ARG A 272 -40.33 -28.18 -3.83
CA ARG A 272 -40.72 -27.39 -2.66
C ARG A 272 -39.58 -26.50 -2.16
N ARG A 273 -38.33 -26.99 -2.24
CA ARG A 273 -37.13 -26.22 -1.84
C ARG A 273 -36.66 -25.26 -2.93
N GLN A 274 -36.79 -25.57 -4.23
CA GLN A 274 -36.48 -24.64 -5.33
C GLN A 274 -37.35 -23.39 -5.28
N LYS A 275 -38.65 -23.49 -4.95
CA LYS A 275 -39.50 -22.29 -4.80
C LYS A 275 -39.05 -21.40 -3.64
N VAL A 276 -38.65 -21.98 -2.50
CA VAL A 276 -38.15 -21.24 -1.33
C VAL A 276 -36.74 -20.69 -1.55
N PHE A 277 -35.86 -21.44 -2.22
CA PHE A 277 -34.48 -21.04 -2.51
C PHE A 277 -34.41 -20.00 -3.63
N LEU A 278 -35.24 -20.07 -4.69
CA LEU A 278 -35.39 -18.97 -5.66
C LEU A 278 -36.00 -17.72 -5.00
N ALA A 279 -36.97 -17.89 -4.10
CA ALA A 279 -37.58 -16.78 -3.37
C ALA A 279 -36.62 -16.05 -2.41
N VAL A 280 -35.49 -16.67 -2.03
CA VAL A 280 -34.47 -16.05 -1.18
C VAL A 280 -33.24 -15.61 -1.99
N LEU A 281 -32.74 -16.44 -2.90
CA LEU A 281 -31.51 -16.18 -3.66
C LEU A 281 -31.69 -15.10 -4.73
N VAL A 282 -32.85 -15.02 -5.38
CA VAL A 282 -33.14 -13.96 -6.36
C VAL A 282 -33.18 -12.58 -5.71
N PRO A 283 -33.91 -12.32 -4.60
CA PRO A 283 -33.83 -11.03 -3.92
C PRO A 283 -32.47 -10.77 -3.27
N LEU A 284 -31.71 -11.81 -2.85
CA LEU A 284 -30.36 -11.61 -2.32
C LEU A 284 -29.38 -11.17 -3.42
N THR A 285 -29.40 -11.82 -4.58
CA THR A 285 -28.55 -11.47 -5.73
C THR A 285 -28.96 -10.14 -6.36
N VAL A 286 -30.26 -9.89 -6.51
CA VAL A 286 -30.80 -8.57 -6.90
C VAL A 286 -30.44 -7.53 -5.84
N GLY A 287 -30.45 -7.86 -4.55
CA GLY A 287 -30.03 -7.00 -3.45
C GLY A 287 -28.54 -6.67 -3.49
N VAL A 288 -27.67 -7.64 -3.77
CA VAL A 288 -26.22 -7.45 -3.95
C VAL A 288 -25.92 -6.64 -5.21
N LEU A 289 -26.61 -6.89 -6.32
CA LEU A 289 -26.47 -6.12 -7.55
C LEU A 289 -27.03 -4.70 -7.39
N LEU A 290 -28.14 -4.52 -6.68
CA LEU A 290 -28.67 -3.21 -6.31
C LEU A 290 -27.73 -2.51 -5.34
N MET A 291 -27.12 -3.21 -4.38
CA MET A 291 -26.11 -2.65 -3.47
C MET A 291 -24.84 -2.26 -4.23
N ALA A 292 -24.35 -3.09 -5.14
CA ALA A 292 -23.22 -2.77 -6.01
C ALA A 292 -23.56 -1.59 -6.93
N LEU A 293 -24.78 -1.53 -7.48
CA LEU A 293 -25.27 -0.40 -8.26
C LEU A 293 -25.50 0.84 -7.40
N LEU A 294 -25.93 0.72 -6.14
CA LEU A 294 -26.13 1.81 -5.20
C LEU A 294 -24.81 2.32 -4.64
N VAL A 295 -23.81 1.45 -4.42
CA VAL A 295 -22.44 1.79 -4.06
C VAL A 295 -21.76 2.42 -5.26
N TRP A 296 -21.85 1.83 -6.46
CA TRP A 296 -21.36 2.44 -7.69
C TRP A 296 -22.05 3.78 -7.95
N ARG A 297 -23.38 3.86 -7.83
CA ARG A 297 -24.14 5.11 -7.87
C ARG A 297 -23.75 6.02 -6.73
N ARG A 298 -23.40 5.58 -5.52
CA ARG A 298 -22.96 6.44 -4.41
C ARG A 298 -21.55 6.95 -4.64
N LEU A 299 -20.63 6.14 -5.14
CA LEU A 299 -19.24 6.54 -5.46
C LEU A 299 -19.21 7.46 -6.68
N THR A 300 -19.95 7.12 -7.75
CA THR A 300 -20.12 7.99 -8.92
C THR A 300 -21.02 9.18 -8.66
N ARG A 301 -22.07 9.06 -7.82
CA ARG A 301 -22.83 10.22 -7.35
C ARG A 301 -21.99 11.04 -6.41
N GLN A 302 -21.13 10.53 -5.53
CA GLN A 302 -20.33 11.38 -4.63
C GLN A 302 -19.33 12.20 -5.43
N THR A 303 -18.67 11.62 -6.42
CA THR A 303 -17.85 12.38 -7.38
C THR A 303 -18.71 13.34 -8.21
N ARG A 304 -19.79 12.87 -8.85
CA ARG A 304 -20.68 13.75 -9.64
C ARG A 304 -21.46 14.77 -8.82
N LEU A 305 -21.73 14.53 -7.53
CA LEU A 305 -22.36 15.43 -6.56
C LEU A 305 -21.32 16.37 -6.01
N ALA A 306 -20.08 15.97 -5.76
CA ALA A 306 -19.00 16.91 -5.45
C ALA A 306 -18.85 17.90 -6.62
N TYR A 307 -18.89 17.42 -7.87
CA TYR A 307 -18.86 18.27 -9.06
C TYR A 307 -20.16 19.05 -9.34
N ARG A 308 -21.35 18.46 -9.16
CA ARG A 308 -22.64 19.17 -9.28
C ARG A 308 -22.89 20.11 -8.12
N ASN A 309 -22.39 19.82 -6.93
CA ASN A 309 -22.44 20.71 -5.77
C ASN A 309 -21.40 21.80 -5.94
N LEU A 310 -20.22 21.56 -6.51
CA LEU A 310 -19.32 22.62 -6.98
C LEU A 310 -20.07 23.55 -7.95
N GLU A 311 -20.82 22.98 -8.90
CA GLU A 311 -21.61 23.70 -9.89
C GLU A 311 -22.87 24.40 -9.30
N LYS A 312 -23.41 23.91 -8.18
CA LYS A 312 -24.58 24.48 -7.48
C LYS A 312 -24.24 25.40 -6.31
N MET A 313 -23.03 25.29 -5.73
CA MET A 313 -22.54 26.03 -4.56
C MET A 313 -21.75 27.28 -4.94
N ILE A 314 -21.41 27.41 -6.23
CA ILE A 314 -20.99 28.67 -6.81
C ILE A 314 -22.28 29.45 -7.09
N ASP A 315 -22.69 30.23 -6.09
CA ASP A 315 -23.75 31.23 -6.23
C ASP A 315 -23.44 32.17 -7.42
N ALA A 316 -24.42 32.98 -7.83
CA ALA A 316 -24.25 33.98 -8.90
C ALA A 316 -23.05 34.96 -8.70
N HIS A 317 -22.41 34.95 -7.53
CA HIS A 317 -21.25 35.76 -7.14
C HIS A 317 -19.93 34.97 -6.95
N GLY A 318 -19.89 33.67 -7.24
CA GLY A 318 -18.69 32.84 -7.08
C GLY A 318 -17.73 32.85 -8.29
N PRO A 319 -16.60 32.11 -8.22
CA PRO A 319 -15.59 32.08 -9.28
C PRO A 319 -16.16 31.61 -10.62
N LEU A 320 -15.81 32.31 -11.70
CA LEU A 320 -16.35 32.09 -13.03
C LEU A 320 -15.88 30.78 -13.65
N ARG A 321 -16.79 30.06 -14.30
CA ARG A 321 -16.43 28.86 -15.07
C ARG A 321 -15.99 29.24 -16.48
N PHE A 322 -14.72 29.04 -16.78
CA PHE A 322 -14.16 29.31 -18.10
C PHE A 322 -14.25 28.09 -19.03
N LYS A 323 -14.37 28.35 -20.34
CA LYS A 323 -14.23 27.30 -21.36
C LYS A 323 -12.73 27.05 -21.60
N LEU A 324 -12.31 25.79 -21.74
CA LEU A 324 -10.92 25.44 -22.04
C LEU A 324 -10.33 26.20 -23.25
N ARG A 325 -11.13 26.40 -24.31
CA ARG A 325 -10.71 27.16 -25.51
C ARG A 325 -10.39 28.62 -25.19
N GLU A 326 -11.13 29.23 -24.27
CA GLU A 326 -10.91 30.62 -23.85
C GLU A 326 -9.58 30.75 -23.11
N LEU A 327 -9.30 29.83 -22.18
CA LEU A 327 -8.03 29.83 -21.44
C LEU A 327 -6.83 29.50 -22.34
N ARG A 328 -6.98 28.56 -23.30
CA ARG A 328 -5.94 28.31 -24.31
C ARG A 328 -5.64 29.55 -25.14
N ASN A 329 -6.67 30.25 -25.62
CA ASN A 329 -6.46 31.50 -26.34
C ASN A 329 -5.81 32.57 -25.45
N ALA A 330 -6.21 32.64 -24.18
CA ALA A 330 -5.66 33.60 -23.23
C ALA A 330 -4.19 33.33 -22.90
N THR A 331 -3.72 32.08 -22.92
CA THR A 331 -2.34 31.68 -22.56
C THR A 331 -1.45 31.36 -23.76
N GLY A 332 -1.91 31.58 -25.00
CA GLY A 332 -1.14 31.21 -26.20
C GLY A 332 -0.96 29.68 -26.32
N ASP A 333 -2.03 28.93 -26.06
CA ASP A 333 -2.07 27.47 -25.93
C ASP A 333 -1.06 26.91 -24.91
N PHE A 334 -0.92 27.62 -23.78
CA PHE A 334 0.05 27.30 -22.73
C PHE A 334 1.51 27.32 -23.22
N SER A 335 1.85 28.28 -24.08
CA SER A 335 3.21 28.47 -24.58
C SER A 335 4.22 28.72 -23.46
N ASP A 336 5.44 28.22 -23.61
CA ASP A 336 6.54 28.47 -22.67
C ASP A 336 6.87 29.96 -22.52
N GLY A 337 6.69 30.76 -23.57
CA GLY A 337 6.88 32.22 -23.52
C GLY A 337 5.90 32.97 -22.60
N ARG A 338 4.82 32.31 -22.15
CA ARG A 338 3.88 32.85 -21.15
C ARG A 338 3.99 32.17 -19.79
N LYS A 339 4.99 31.33 -19.56
CA LYS A 339 5.14 30.59 -18.31
C LYS A 339 5.70 31.50 -17.21
N LEU A 340 4.98 31.62 -16.10
CA LEU A 340 5.38 32.41 -14.93
C LEU A 340 6.19 31.58 -13.91
N GLY A 341 5.97 30.27 -13.89
CA GLY A 341 6.65 29.34 -12.99
C GLY A 341 6.10 27.92 -13.06
N ARG A 342 6.84 26.97 -12.49
CA ARG A 342 6.43 25.56 -12.33
C ARG A 342 6.77 25.12 -10.91
N GLY A 343 5.84 24.46 -10.23
CA GLY A 343 6.02 23.90 -8.90
C GLY A 343 5.31 22.55 -8.75
N GLY A 344 5.31 21.99 -7.53
CA GLY A 344 4.70 20.68 -7.24
C GLY A 344 3.20 20.59 -7.53
N SER A 345 2.48 21.72 -7.44
CA SER A 345 1.03 21.81 -7.69
C SER A 345 0.68 22.01 -9.17
N GLY A 346 1.65 22.31 -10.05
CA GLY A 346 1.40 22.52 -11.47
C GLY A 346 2.27 23.59 -12.12
N THR A 347 1.86 24.04 -13.30
CA THR A 347 2.52 25.11 -14.05
C THR A 347 1.60 26.33 -14.16
N VAL A 348 2.13 27.53 -13.92
CA VAL A 348 1.37 28.79 -13.97
C VAL A 348 1.76 29.58 -15.22
N TYR A 349 0.76 30.04 -15.96
CA TYR A 349 0.92 30.81 -17.18
C TYR A 349 0.27 32.18 -17.05
N LEU A 350 0.89 33.21 -17.62
CA LEU A 350 0.29 34.52 -17.85
C LEU A 350 -0.79 34.38 -18.93
N GLY A 351 -1.96 34.90 -18.63
CA GLY A 351 -3.09 34.92 -19.54
C GLY A 351 -3.67 36.33 -19.67
N TYR A 352 -4.29 36.61 -20.81
CA TYR A 352 -5.06 37.83 -21.00
C TYR A 352 -6.52 37.48 -21.34
N LEU A 353 -7.44 37.76 -20.42
CA LEU A 353 -8.86 37.50 -20.60
C LEU A 353 -9.53 38.67 -21.32
N ARG A 354 -9.65 38.58 -22.65
CA ARG A 354 -10.26 39.62 -23.50
C ARG A 354 -11.64 40.07 -23.04
N ARG A 355 -12.47 39.16 -22.50
CA ARG A 355 -13.83 39.48 -22.05
C ARG A 355 -13.86 40.42 -20.84
N MET A 356 -12.81 40.42 -20.04
CA MET A 356 -12.68 41.22 -18.82
C MET A 356 -11.62 42.31 -18.95
N SER A 357 -10.91 42.37 -20.08
CA SER A 357 -9.76 43.23 -20.31
C SER A 357 -8.71 43.17 -19.18
N MET A 358 -8.41 41.96 -18.70
CA MET A 358 -7.63 41.74 -17.48
C MET A 358 -6.55 40.66 -17.66
N GLU A 359 -5.37 40.92 -17.11
CA GLU A 359 -4.30 39.94 -16.98
C GLU A 359 -4.55 38.98 -15.82
N VAL A 360 -4.27 37.71 -16.05
CA VAL A 360 -4.55 36.63 -15.09
C VAL A 360 -3.40 35.64 -15.02
N ALA A 361 -3.25 35.00 -13.87
CA ALA A 361 -2.41 33.84 -13.68
C ALA A 361 -3.24 32.56 -13.82
N VAL A 362 -2.96 31.75 -14.83
CA VAL A 362 -3.65 30.47 -15.09
C VAL A 362 -2.78 29.32 -14.59
N LYS A 363 -3.14 28.74 -13.44
CA LYS A 363 -2.50 27.54 -12.86
C LYS A 363 -3.10 26.29 -13.50
N ARG A 364 -2.28 25.57 -14.27
CA ARG A 364 -2.58 24.24 -14.82
C ARG A 364 -2.09 23.19 -13.85
N VAL A 365 -3.03 22.58 -13.14
CA VAL A 365 -2.75 21.61 -12.08
C VAL A 365 -2.14 20.34 -12.69
N SER A 366 -1.08 19.84 -12.07
CA SER A 366 -0.46 18.60 -12.51
C SER A 366 -1.36 17.40 -12.22
N THR A 367 -1.78 16.68 -13.26
CA THR A 367 -2.55 15.44 -13.13
C THR A 367 -1.61 14.25 -13.34
N ASN A 368 -1.10 13.66 -12.26
CA ASN A 368 -0.43 12.36 -12.34
C ASN A 368 -1.48 11.25 -12.46
N VAL A 369 -1.37 10.41 -13.50
CA VAL A 369 -2.34 9.34 -13.80
C VAL A 369 -2.51 8.34 -12.65
N ASN A 370 -1.48 8.19 -11.81
CA ASN A 370 -1.45 7.23 -10.70
C ASN A 370 -1.90 7.82 -9.34
N SER A 371 -2.23 9.11 -9.24
CA SER A 371 -2.69 9.69 -7.98
C SER A 371 -3.79 10.75 -8.16
N ASN A 372 -4.91 10.59 -7.43
CA ASN A 372 -6.00 11.59 -7.37
C ASN A 372 -5.61 12.85 -6.57
N ARG A 373 -4.31 13.19 -6.48
CA ARG A 373 -3.80 14.29 -5.67
C ARG A 373 -4.20 15.65 -6.24
N GLY A 374 -3.88 15.89 -7.52
CA GLY A 374 -4.19 17.17 -8.17
C GLY A 374 -5.69 17.49 -8.20
N GLU A 375 -6.54 16.46 -8.35
CA GLU A 375 -8.00 16.61 -8.30
C GLU A 375 -8.49 17.02 -6.90
N LYS A 376 -7.93 16.42 -5.83
CA LYS A 376 -8.25 16.79 -4.45
C LYS A 376 -7.80 18.22 -4.12
N GLU A 377 -6.59 18.61 -4.52
CA GLU A 377 -6.06 19.97 -4.34
C GLU A 377 -6.92 21.00 -5.11
N PHE A 378 -7.27 20.70 -6.36
CA PHE A 378 -8.16 21.53 -7.17
C PHE A 378 -9.52 21.76 -6.49
N VAL A 379 -10.18 20.68 -6.03
CA VAL A 379 -11.48 20.78 -5.37
C VAL A 379 -11.39 21.52 -4.04
N ALA A 380 -10.33 21.29 -3.26
CA ALA A 380 -10.10 22.00 -2.00
C ALA A 380 -9.91 23.50 -2.23
N GLU A 381 -9.11 23.86 -3.23
CA GLU A 381 -8.81 25.24 -3.56
C GLU A 381 -10.07 25.98 -4.03
N VAL A 382 -10.83 25.45 -4.99
CA VAL A 382 -12.08 26.09 -5.45
C VAL A 382 -13.10 26.25 -4.31
N ASN A 383 -13.29 25.23 -3.47
CA ASN A 383 -14.30 25.29 -2.40
C ASN A 383 -13.92 26.22 -1.23
N THR A 384 -12.62 26.34 -0.94
CA THR A 384 -12.14 27.14 0.20
C THR A 384 -12.06 28.60 -0.20
N ILE A 385 -11.38 28.91 -1.31
CA ILE A 385 -11.10 30.30 -1.69
C ILE A 385 -12.33 31.01 -2.28
N SER A 386 -13.32 30.28 -2.81
CA SER A 386 -14.52 30.88 -3.41
C SER A 386 -15.35 31.72 -2.44
N LYS A 387 -15.21 31.48 -1.13
CA LYS A 387 -15.97 32.15 -0.07
C LYS A 387 -15.13 33.14 0.74
N LEU A 388 -13.86 33.28 0.37
CA LEU A 388 -12.92 34.15 1.07
C LEU A 388 -12.73 35.43 0.28
N SER A 389 -12.81 36.56 0.98
CA SER A 389 -12.56 37.87 0.42
C SER A 389 -11.81 38.69 1.44
N HIS A 390 -10.52 38.88 1.22
CA HIS A 390 -9.65 39.65 2.10
C HIS A 390 -8.55 40.32 1.27
N ARG A 391 -8.17 41.55 1.65
CA ARG A 391 -7.16 42.34 0.92
C ARG A 391 -5.76 41.71 0.92
N ASN A 392 -5.49 40.74 1.78
CA ASN A 392 -4.21 40.04 1.84
C ASN A 392 -4.32 38.57 1.38
N LEU A 393 -5.41 38.20 0.71
CA LEU A 393 -5.56 36.90 0.06
C LEU A 393 -5.62 37.05 -1.45
N VAL A 394 -5.04 36.10 -2.18
CA VAL A 394 -5.20 36.01 -3.64
C VAL A 394 -6.65 35.70 -3.97
N LYS A 395 -7.23 36.41 -4.95
CA LYS A 395 -8.60 36.19 -5.39
C LYS A 395 -8.65 35.16 -6.53
N LEU A 396 -9.45 34.11 -6.37
CA LEU A 396 -9.78 33.20 -7.47
C LEU A 396 -10.85 33.83 -8.35
N ILE A 397 -10.48 34.18 -9.58
CA ILE A 397 -11.39 34.73 -10.59
C ILE A 397 -12.25 33.63 -11.17
N GLY A 398 -11.68 32.44 -11.38
CA GLY A 398 -12.43 31.34 -11.96
C GLY A 398 -11.65 30.05 -12.13
N TRP A 399 -12.29 29.10 -12.79
CA TRP A 399 -11.77 27.73 -12.94
C TRP A 399 -12.25 27.10 -14.25
N CYS A 400 -11.56 26.05 -14.69
CA CYS A 400 -11.99 25.21 -15.80
C CYS A 400 -11.65 23.74 -15.49
N HIS A 401 -12.66 22.89 -15.62
CA HIS A 401 -12.50 21.43 -15.63
C HIS A 401 -13.11 20.87 -16.92
N LYS A 402 -12.27 20.44 -17.86
CA LYS A 402 -12.75 19.86 -19.13
C LYS A 402 -11.67 18.98 -19.78
N LYS A 403 -12.06 17.79 -20.27
CA LYS A 403 -11.16 16.85 -20.97
C LYS A 403 -9.92 16.45 -20.14
N GLY A 404 -10.04 16.32 -18.82
CA GLY A 404 -8.91 16.00 -17.93
C GLY A 404 -8.03 17.19 -17.56
N GLU A 405 -8.26 18.37 -18.14
CA GLU A 405 -7.58 19.61 -17.73
C GLU A 405 -8.24 20.19 -16.47
N LEU A 406 -7.42 20.47 -15.46
CA LEU A 406 -7.78 21.16 -14.23
C LEU A 406 -7.04 22.51 -14.19
N LEU A 407 -7.77 23.60 -14.34
CA LEU A 407 -7.22 24.95 -14.49
C LEU A 407 -7.86 25.89 -13.47
N LEU A 408 -7.03 26.67 -12.77
CA LEU A 408 -7.43 27.71 -11.82
C LEU A 408 -6.95 29.06 -12.35
N VAL A 409 -7.79 30.09 -12.24
CA VAL A 409 -7.54 31.42 -12.80
C VAL A 409 -7.55 32.44 -11.66
N TYR A 410 -6.40 33.08 -11.43
CA TYR A 410 -6.18 34.08 -10.40
C TYR A 410 -5.85 35.43 -11.00
N GLU A 411 -5.99 36.47 -10.20
CA GLU A 411 -5.43 37.79 -10.49
C GLU A 411 -3.92 37.67 -10.73
N TYR A 412 -3.42 38.41 -11.73
CA TYR A 412 -1.98 38.48 -12.00
C TYR A 412 -1.33 39.53 -11.09
N PHE A 413 -0.13 39.20 -10.61
CA PHE A 413 0.65 40.04 -9.71
C PHE A 413 2.01 40.32 -10.34
N PRO A 414 2.30 41.58 -10.73
CA PRO A 414 3.44 41.91 -11.56
C PRO A 414 4.78 41.74 -10.86
N MET A 415 4.85 41.97 -9.54
CA MET A 415 6.06 41.73 -8.75
C MET A 415 6.32 40.24 -8.49
N GLY A 416 5.38 39.36 -8.86
CA GLY A 416 5.51 37.92 -8.70
C GLY A 416 5.43 37.48 -7.25
N SER A 417 6.10 36.37 -6.95
CA SER A 417 6.15 35.76 -5.62
C SER A 417 7.33 36.32 -4.80
N LEU A 418 7.15 36.43 -3.48
CA LEU A 418 8.12 37.05 -2.57
C LEU A 418 9.49 36.37 -2.58
N ASP A 419 9.53 35.04 -2.69
CA ASP A 419 10.78 34.26 -2.78
C ASP A 419 11.67 34.71 -3.97
N LYS A 420 11.06 35.12 -5.08
CA LYS A 420 11.81 35.67 -6.22
C LYS A 420 12.50 36.96 -5.84
N LEU A 421 11.88 37.84 -5.06
CA LEU A 421 12.53 39.08 -4.63
C LEU A 421 13.57 38.83 -3.54
N LEU A 422 13.28 37.96 -2.56
CA LEU A 422 14.21 37.61 -1.49
C LEU A 422 15.51 36.98 -2.02
N TYR A 423 15.40 36.06 -2.99
CA TYR A 423 16.55 35.31 -3.53
C TYR A 423 17.02 35.79 -4.91
N ALA A 424 16.72 37.04 -5.29
CA ALA A 424 17.08 37.57 -6.61
C ALA A 424 18.60 37.60 -6.84
N ARG A 425 19.38 37.88 -5.78
CA ARG A 425 20.84 38.02 -5.87
C ARG A 425 21.60 36.69 -5.87
N GLU A 426 21.10 35.68 -5.17
CA GLU A 426 21.66 34.31 -5.21
C GLU A 426 21.53 33.69 -6.60
N ARG A 427 20.45 34.02 -7.33
CA ARG A 427 20.23 33.62 -8.73
C ARG A 427 21.15 34.34 -9.73
N THR A 428 21.51 35.59 -9.47
CA THR A 428 22.46 36.32 -10.33
C THR A 428 23.92 35.92 -10.05
N ALA A 429 24.26 35.52 -8.82
CA ALA A 429 25.60 35.01 -8.48
C ALA A 429 25.88 33.60 -9.04
N SER A 430 24.83 32.78 -9.24
CA SER A 430 24.93 31.43 -9.82
C SER A 430 24.86 31.40 -11.36
N SER A 431 24.65 32.56 -12.00
CA SER A 431 24.64 32.74 -13.44
C SER A 431 25.96 33.40 -13.88
N THR A 432 26.87 32.66 -14.48
CA THR A 432 28.16 33.14 -15.04
C THR A 432 27.98 34.04 -16.27
N SER A 433 27.28 35.15 -16.12
CA SER A 433 27.22 36.20 -17.12
C SER A 433 27.23 37.56 -16.45
N SER A 434 28.44 38.08 -16.27
CA SER A 434 28.71 39.49 -16.08
C SER A 434 28.24 40.25 -17.32
N MET A 435 26.99 40.68 -17.34
CA MET A 435 26.53 41.78 -18.18
C MET A 435 25.75 42.73 -17.29
N SER A 436 26.30 43.93 -17.15
CA SER A 436 25.74 45.16 -16.56
C SER A 436 24.53 44.99 -15.65
N ALA A 437 24.74 45.16 -14.35
CA ALA A 437 23.68 45.46 -13.40
C ALA A 437 22.93 46.73 -13.87
N SER A 438 21.85 46.54 -14.62
CA SER A 438 20.84 47.56 -14.80
C SER A 438 20.18 47.78 -13.45
N THR A 439 20.15 49.02 -13.02
CA THR A 439 19.74 49.58 -11.73
C THR A 439 18.26 49.38 -11.34
N ASP A 440 17.56 48.46 -11.99
CA ASP A 440 16.10 48.27 -11.88
C ASP A 440 15.71 46.91 -11.27
N THR A 441 16.55 46.30 -10.41
CA THR A 441 16.02 45.24 -9.55
C THR A 441 15.18 45.88 -8.45
N PRO A 442 13.87 45.60 -8.36
CA PRO A 442 13.01 46.22 -7.37
C PRO A 442 13.52 45.91 -5.96
N GLU A 443 13.97 46.94 -5.25
CA GLU A 443 14.65 46.77 -3.97
C GLU A 443 13.65 46.41 -2.85
N LEU A 444 13.88 45.29 -2.16
CA LEU A 444 13.03 44.83 -1.06
C LEU A 444 13.53 45.42 0.27
N THR A 445 13.26 46.70 0.48
CA THR A 445 13.61 47.47 1.70
C THR A 445 12.98 46.86 2.96
N TRP A 446 13.51 47.20 4.14
CA TRP A 446 12.95 46.75 5.42
C TRP A 446 11.47 47.14 5.59
N GLU A 447 11.10 48.36 5.23
CA GLU A 447 9.70 48.83 5.30
C GLU A 447 8.76 47.94 4.49
N ARG A 448 9.17 47.56 3.26
CA ARG A 448 8.41 46.64 2.40
C ARG A 448 8.33 45.25 3.02
N ARG A 449 9.44 44.72 3.56
CA ARG A 449 9.46 43.43 4.26
C ARG A 449 8.52 43.39 5.47
N TYR A 450 8.55 44.43 6.29
CA TYR A 450 7.69 44.54 7.47
C TYR A 450 6.21 44.69 7.07
N LYS A 451 5.91 45.48 6.03
CA LYS A 451 4.57 45.58 5.43
C LYS A 451 4.06 44.22 4.94
N ILE A 452 4.92 43.41 4.32
CA ILE A 452 4.60 42.07 3.84
C ILE A 452 4.29 41.12 5.01
N ILE A 453 5.13 41.12 6.05
CA ILE A 453 4.88 40.34 7.29
C ILE A 453 3.52 40.68 7.89
N ARG A 454 3.18 41.97 8.01
CA ARG A 454 1.88 42.44 8.50
C ARG A 454 0.72 41.96 7.62
N GLY A 455 0.89 42.00 6.30
CA GLY A 455 -0.11 41.52 5.35
C GLY A 455 -0.40 40.03 5.50
N VAL A 456 0.64 39.20 5.63
CA VAL A 456 0.47 37.74 5.84
C VAL A 456 -0.13 37.43 7.21
N ALA A 457 0.26 38.16 8.26
CA ALA A 457 -0.36 38.03 9.59
C ALA A 457 -1.87 38.31 9.53
N SER A 458 -2.26 39.42 8.87
CA SER A 458 -3.65 39.81 8.69
C SER A 458 -4.44 38.78 7.86
N ALA A 459 -3.83 38.20 6.83
CA ALA A 459 -4.43 37.11 6.06
C ALA A 459 -4.72 35.87 6.91
N LEU A 460 -3.76 35.43 7.71
CA LEU A 460 -3.91 34.24 8.56
C LEU A 460 -4.88 34.46 9.71
N ASP A 461 -4.89 35.63 10.35
CA ASP A 461 -5.91 35.97 11.35
C ASP A 461 -7.33 35.94 10.75
N TYR A 462 -7.50 36.45 9.52
CA TYR A 462 -8.77 36.33 8.82
C TYR A 462 -9.17 34.87 8.58
N LEU A 463 -8.24 34.00 8.16
CA LEU A 463 -8.53 32.57 7.99
C LEU A 463 -8.88 31.86 9.30
N HIS A 464 -8.18 32.19 10.39
CA HIS A 464 -8.33 31.53 11.69
C HIS A 464 -9.52 32.04 12.50
N HIS A 465 -9.84 33.33 12.40
CA HIS A 465 -10.80 33.99 13.26
C HIS A 465 -11.81 34.90 12.54
N GLY A 466 -11.47 35.47 11.38
CA GLY A 466 -12.29 36.47 10.68
C GLY A 466 -13.27 35.92 9.64
N SER A 467 -13.11 34.67 9.22
CA SER A 467 -13.93 34.02 8.20
C SER A 467 -15.08 33.22 8.82
N SER A 468 -16.15 32.98 8.04
CA SER A 468 -17.36 32.28 8.52
C SER A 468 -17.11 30.86 9.06
N ARG A 469 -15.99 30.25 8.68
CA ARG A 469 -15.51 28.97 9.17
C ARG A 469 -14.00 29.08 9.35
N ARG A 470 -13.46 28.51 10.42
CA ARG A 470 -12.01 28.49 10.62
C ARG A 470 -11.32 27.67 9.52
N ILE A 471 -10.27 28.20 8.93
CA ILE A 471 -9.55 27.58 7.81
C ILE A 471 -8.07 27.47 8.15
N LEU A 472 -7.53 26.26 7.98
CA LEU A 472 -6.09 26.01 7.98
C LEU A 472 -5.52 26.22 6.59
N HIS A 473 -4.42 26.96 6.48
CA HIS A 473 -3.71 27.18 5.23
C HIS A 473 -2.80 26.00 4.87
N ARG A 474 -1.97 25.55 5.83
CA ARG A 474 -1.04 24.41 5.77
C ARG A 474 0.16 24.54 4.83
N ASP A 475 0.25 25.60 4.02
CA ASP A 475 1.40 25.85 3.15
C ASP A 475 1.85 27.32 3.17
N VAL A 476 2.02 27.91 4.36
CA VAL A 476 2.53 29.28 4.50
C VAL A 476 4.04 29.30 4.22
N LYS A 477 4.46 30.07 3.20
CA LYS A 477 5.87 30.24 2.79
C LYS A 477 6.01 31.42 1.80
N ALA A 478 7.22 31.96 1.60
CA ALA A 478 7.43 33.09 0.70
C ALA A 478 7.02 32.82 -0.76
N SER A 479 7.19 31.61 -1.28
CA SER A 479 6.78 31.26 -2.66
C SER A 479 5.26 31.25 -2.88
N ASN A 480 4.47 31.24 -1.81
CA ASN A 480 3.01 31.33 -1.85
C ASN A 480 2.49 32.75 -1.53
N VAL A 481 3.38 33.73 -1.36
CA VAL A 481 3.02 35.15 -1.14
C VAL A 481 3.27 35.94 -2.41
N MET A 482 2.19 36.42 -3.03
CA MET A 482 2.23 37.26 -4.23
C MET A 482 2.26 38.74 -3.85
N LEU A 483 2.85 39.57 -4.70
CA LEU A 483 3.02 41.00 -4.48
C LEU A 483 2.44 41.82 -5.64
N ASP A 484 1.62 42.82 -5.31
CA ASP A 484 1.21 43.86 -6.27
C ASP A 484 2.29 44.94 -6.45
N GLU A 485 2.02 45.95 -7.27
CA GLU A 485 2.95 47.04 -7.61
C GLU A 485 3.40 47.83 -6.37
N GLU A 486 2.54 47.93 -5.35
CA GLU A 486 2.82 48.60 -4.08
C GLU A 486 3.34 47.66 -2.98
N TYR A 487 3.78 46.44 -3.34
CA TYR A 487 4.33 45.44 -2.42
C TYR A 487 3.35 45.02 -1.32
N ASN A 488 2.04 45.09 -1.55
CA ASN A 488 1.07 44.50 -0.62
C ASN A 488 1.07 42.98 -0.80
N ALA A 489 1.20 42.27 0.32
CA ALA A 489 1.21 40.81 0.33
C ALA A 489 -0.18 40.20 0.11
N ARG A 490 -0.25 39.21 -0.77
CA ARG A 490 -1.43 38.38 -1.06
C ARG A 490 -1.05 36.91 -0.89
N LEU A 491 -1.53 36.28 0.19
CA LEU A 491 -1.31 34.86 0.44
C LEU A 491 -2.18 34.00 -0.50
N GLY A 492 -1.56 33.03 -1.16
CA GLY A 492 -2.18 32.12 -2.12
C GLY A 492 -1.80 30.65 -1.92
N ASP A 493 -2.19 29.82 -2.90
CA ASP A 493 -2.09 28.35 -2.91
C ASP A 493 -2.85 27.64 -1.78
N PHE A 494 -4.16 27.50 -1.98
CA PHE A 494 -5.07 26.84 -1.02
C PHE A 494 -5.24 25.34 -1.28
N GLY A 495 -4.37 24.70 -2.07
CA GLY A 495 -4.50 23.29 -2.43
C GLY A 495 -4.48 22.34 -1.21
N LEU A 496 -3.73 22.70 -0.17
CA LEU A 496 -3.67 21.95 1.09
C LEU A 496 -4.67 22.44 2.14
N ALA A 497 -5.37 23.55 1.89
CA ALA A 497 -6.21 24.20 2.88
C ALA A 497 -7.37 23.32 3.35
N ARG A 498 -7.77 23.45 4.62
CA ARG A 498 -8.84 22.63 5.22
C ARG A 498 -9.74 23.48 6.10
N VAL A 499 -11.04 23.25 5.99
CA VAL A 499 -12.06 23.89 6.84
C VAL A 499 -12.20 23.10 8.14
N ILE A 500 -12.06 23.78 9.27
CA ILE A 500 -12.27 23.25 10.60
C ILE A 500 -13.75 23.39 10.98
N GLN A 501 -14.37 22.29 11.44
CA GLN A 501 -15.72 22.35 12.00
C GLN A 501 -15.65 22.82 13.46
N HIS A 502 -16.65 23.58 13.90
CA HIS A 502 -16.73 24.14 15.26
C HIS A 502 -17.15 23.10 16.32
N ASP A 503 -16.97 21.80 16.07
CA ASP A 503 -17.41 20.68 16.91
C ASP A 503 -16.49 20.37 18.10
N GLY A 504 -15.77 21.38 18.61
CA GLY A 504 -14.93 21.27 19.81
C GLY A 504 -13.57 20.61 19.60
N ALA A 505 -13.28 20.10 18.39
CA ALA A 505 -11.95 19.61 18.03
C ALA A 505 -11.01 20.78 17.66
N THR A 506 -9.94 20.98 18.44
CA THR A 506 -8.90 22.01 18.15
C THR A 506 -7.89 21.57 17.09
N HIS A 507 -7.92 20.29 16.67
CA HIS A 507 -6.97 19.71 15.73
C HIS A 507 -7.69 18.85 14.67
N HIS A 508 -7.17 18.84 13.45
CA HIS A 508 -7.60 17.92 12.39
C HIS A 508 -6.58 16.80 12.22
N SER A 509 -7.00 15.58 12.51
CA SER A 509 -6.23 14.39 12.13
C SER A 509 -6.38 14.17 10.62
N THR A 510 -5.25 14.11 9.94
CA THR A 510 -5.20 13.70 8.53
C THR A 510 -4.41 12.42 8.41
N GLN A 511 -4.82 11.51 7.52
CA GLN A 511 -4.09 10.27 7.27
C GLN A 511 -2.69 10.49 6.64
N VAL A 512 -2.36 11.73 6.25
CA VAL A 512 -1.17 12.02 5.45
C VAL A 512 -0.52 13.33 5.90
N VAL A 513 0.77 13.28 6.24
CA VAL A 513 1.60 14.45 6.54
C VAL A 513 1.80 15.25 5.26
N ALA A 514 1.37 16.51 5.25
CA ALA A 514 1.49 17.40 4.10
C ALA A 514 1.87 18.83 4.49
N GLY A 515 2.78 19.42 3.72
CA GLY A 515 3.33 20.77 3.89
C GLY A 515 4.69 20.92 3.19
N THR A 516 5.29 22.11 3.28
CA THR A 516 6.64 22.37 2.76
C THR A 516 7.71 22.10 3.83
N ARG A 517 8.74 21.30 3.49
CA ARG A 517 9.90 21.05 4.37
C ARG A 517 10.53 22.39 4.80
N GLY A 518 10.95 22.49 6.06
CA GLY A 518 11.46 23.74 6.67
C GLY A 518 10.39 24.59 7.35
N TYR A 519 9.13 24.55 6.90
CA TYR A 519 8.02 25.32 7.50
C TYR A 519 7.12 24.49 8.42
N MET A 520 7.28 23.17 8.39
CA MET A 520 6.43 22.24 9.11
C MET A 520 6.76 22.20 10.61
N ALA A 521 5.73 22.31 11.44
CA ALA A 521 5.85 22.20 12.89
C ALA A 521 6.23 20.77 13.33
N TYR A 522 6.91 20.65 14.47
CA TYR A 522 7.38 19.37 15.01
C TYR A 522 6.24 18.34 15.18
N GLU A 523 5.14 18.75 15.80
CA GLU A 523 3.99 17.88 16.04
C GLU A 523 3.33 17.39 14.75
N SER A 524 3.43 18.15 13.65
CA SER A 524 2.91 17.70 12.36
C SER A 524 3.66 16.48 11.84
N PHE A 525 4.97 16.40 12.05
CA PHE A 525 5.79 15.26 11.65
C PHE A 525 5.49 14.01 12.49
N PHE A 526 5.36 14.16 13.80
CA PHE A 526 5.17 13.01 14.70
C PHE A 526 3.72 12.49 14.72
N THR A 527 2.73 13.35 14.51
CA THR A 527 1.33 13.00 14.77
C THR A 527 0.47 12.94 13.51
N GLY A 528 0.92 13.49 12.39
CA GLY A 528 0.11 13.65 11.18
C GLY A 528 -1.10 14.60 11.36
N ARG A 529 -1.15 15.36 12.46
CA ARG A 529 -2.24 16.29 12.77
C ARG A 529 -1.85 17.72 12.38
N ALA A 530 -2.83 18.44 11.82
CA ALA A 530 -2.71 19.87 11.53
C ALA A 530 -3.67 20.66 12.44
N SER A 531 -3.25 21.83 12.89
CA SER A 531 -4.06 22.77 13.69
C SER A 531 -3.70 24.22 13.39
N LEU A 532 -4.41 25.15 14.02
CA LEU A 532 -4.11 26.58 13.88
C LEU A 532 -2.66 26.86 14.29
N ASP A 533 -2.16 26.16 15.31
CA ASP A 533 -0.78 26.28 15.80
C ASP A 533 0.27 25.84 14.78
N THR A 534 -0.10 24.94 13.86
CA THR A 534 0.80 24.51 12.77
C THR A 534 0.96 25.62 11.71
N ASP A 535 -0.09 26.39 11.43
CA ASP A 535 0.00 27.59 10.59
C ASP A 535 0.77 28.72 11.31
N VAL A 536 0.58 28.88 12.63
CA VAL A 536 1.35 29.84 13.45
C VAL A 536 2.84 29.52 13.39
N TYR A 537 3.23 28.26 13.52
CA TYR A 537 4.63 27.86 13.40
C TYR A 537 5.19 28.20 12.01
N ALA A 538 4.46 27.85 10.94
CA ALA A 538 4.87 28.16 9.57
C ALA A 538 4.98 29.68 9.34
N PHE A 539 4.09 30.48 9.95
CA PHE A 539 4.20 31.94 9.96
C PHE A 539 5.47 32.42 10.67
N GLY A 540 5.83 31.85 11.82
CA GLY A 540 7.09 32.16 12.50
C GLY A 540 8.31 31.92 11.62
N VAL A 541 8.38 30.75 10.95
CA VAL A 541 9.45 30.45 9.99
C VAL A 541 9.44 31.44 8.82
N PHE A 542 8.27 31.79 8.29
CA PHE A 542 8.13 32.80 7.23
C PHE A 542 8.65 34.18 7.67
N VAL A 543 8.39 34.61 8.91
CA VAL A 543 8.95 35.86 9.43
C VAL A 543 10.47 35.79 9.48
N MET A 544 11.06 34.67 9.95
CA MET A 544 12.52 34.48 9.96
C MET A 544 13.12 34.52 8.55
N GLU A 545 12.45 33.90 7.58
CA GLU A 545 12.81 33.91 6.16
C GLU A 545 12.85 35.35 5.61
N VAL A 546 11.82 36.15 5.89
CA VAL A 546 11.73 37.53 5.40
C VAL A 546 12.75 38.45 6.08
N VAL A 547 12.94 38.31 7.40
CA VAL A 547 13.90 39.11 8.17
C VAL A 547 15.33 38.83 7.71
N SER A 548 15.69 37.55 7.53
CA SER A 548 17.06 37.14 7.24
C SER A 548 17.41 37.07 5.76
N GLY A 549 16.42 37.02 4.86
CA GLY A 549 16.65 36.78 3.45
C GLY A 549 17.18 35.36 3.15
N ARG A 550 17.08 34.42 4.10
CA ARG A 550 17.61 33.05 3.98
C ARG A 550 16.48 32.05 3.74
N SER A 551 16.75 31.04 2.90
CA SER A 551 15.79 29.96 2.66
C SER A 551 15.73 28.98 3.85
N PRO A 552 14.53 28.71 4.41
CA PRO A 552 14.36 27.69 5.45
C PRO A 552 14.70 26.26 4.99
N SER A 553 14.76 26.03 3.67
CA SER A 553 15.14 24.73 3.09
C SER A 553 16.65 24.48 3.08
N ASN A 554 17.45 25.54 3.14
CA ASN A 554 18.91 25.46 3.17
C ASN A 554 19.38 25.54 4.62
N ALA A 555 20.29 24.66 5.00
CA ALA A 555 20.86 24.69 6.34
C ALA A 555 21.76 25.94 6.49
N VAL A 556 21.53 26.73 7.54
CA VAL A 556 22.20 28.01 7.77
C VAL A 556 23.55 27.76 8.44
N GLN A 557 24.62 28.24 7.83
CA GLN A 557 25.95 28.20 8.43
C GLN A 557 26.12 29.42 9.36
N TYR A 558 26.43 29.16 10.63
CA TYR A 558 26.73 30.23 11.60
C TYR A 558 28.10 30.81 11.29
N GLN A 559 28.15 32.08 10.88
CA GLN A 559 29.40 32.81 10.70
C GLN A 559 29.61 33.68 11.93
N TYR A 560 30.67 33.41 12.70
CA TYR A 560 31.04 34.23 13.84
C TYR A 560 31.31 35.66 13.36
N VAL A 561 30.51 36.61 13.84
CA VAL A 561 30.79 38.04 13.66
C VAL A 561 31.91 38.37 14.65
N HIS A 562 33.13 38.56 14.15
CA HIS A 562 34.21 39.13 14.96
C HIS A 562 33.87 40.59 15.23
N ASP A 563 33.65 40.93 16.50
CA ASP A 563 33.71 42.33 16.92
C ASP A 563 35.13 42.84 16.64
N SER A 564 35.21 43.95 15.92
CA SER A 564 36.45 44.53 15.38
C SER A 564 37.45 45.03 16.42
N ASP A 565 37.19 44.85 17.72
CA ASP A 565 38.02 45.35 18.81
C ASP A 565 39.01 44.34 19.38
N HIS A 566 38.94 43.04 19.07
CA HIS A 566 39.83 42.02 19.66
C HIS A 566 40.58 41.25 18.56
N ARG A 567 41.48 41.95 17.86
CA ARG A 567 42.31 41.42 16.76
C ARG A 567 43.46 40.47 17.18
N GLY A 568 43.51 40.01 18.43
CA GLY A 568 44.73 39.44 19.00
C GLY A 568 44.78 37.94 19.23
N GLU A 569 43.71 37.31 19.75
CA GLU A 569 43.93 36.08 20.55
C GLU A 569 43.14 34.84 20.11
N GLU A 570 42.23 34.91 19.14
CA GLU A 570 41.42 33.74 18.73
C GLU A 570 41.84 33.08 17.40
N GLU A 571 42.76 33.68 16.62
CA GLU A 571 43.30 33.02 15.40
C GLU A 571 44.20 31.81 15.71
N GLU A 572 44.72 31.69 16.93
CA GLU A 572 45.65 30.62 17.30
C GLU A 572 44.94 29.31 17.72
N TYR A 573 43.68 29.37 18.18
CA TYR A 573 42.96 28.18 18.64
C TYR A 573 42.50 27.25 17.48
N TRP A 574 42.28 27.80 16.28
CA TRP A 574 41.78 27.03 15.13
C TRP A 574 42.86 26.59 14.13
N ARG A 575 44.10 27.03 14.31
CA ARG A 575 45.24 26.59 13.48
C ARG A 575 45.82 25.24 13.94
N GLY A 576 45.43 24.76 15.13
CA GLY A 576 45.97 23.57 15.78
C GLY A 576 44.98 22.42 16.00
N GLY A 577 44.16 22.04 15.00
CA GLY A 577 43.44 20.75 15.05
C GLY A 577 42.05 20.74 14.42
N ARG A 578 41.94 20.13 13.23
CA ARG A 578 40.70 19.76 12.51
C ARG A 578 39.56 20.78 12.62
N GLY A 579 39.66 21.86 11.83
CA GLY A 579 38.59 22.84 11.67
C GLY A 579 37.25 22.18 11.34
N ARG A 580 36.37 22.11 12.33
CA ARG A 580 34.94 21.86 12.13
C ARG A 580 34.25 23.22 12.20
N HIS A 581 33.86 23.75 11.04
CA HIS A 581 32.78 24.72 11.01
C HIS A 581 31.58 24.18 11.81
N PRO A 582 30.83 25.01 12.55
CA PRO A 582 29.63 24.55 13.24
C PRO A 582 28.70 23.85 12.22
N PRO A 583 28.06 22.73 12.61
CA PRO A 583 27.18 22.00 11.72
C PRO A 583 26.06 22.93 11.24
N PRO A 584 25.63 22.82 9.98
CA PRO A 584 24.66 23.74 9.44
C PRO A 584 23.30 23.50 10.14
N MET A 585 22.66 24.59 10.59
CA MET A 585 21.51 24.54 11.50
C MET A 585 20.22 24.93 10.77
N HIS A 586 19.07 24.46 11.25
CA HIS A 586 17.79 24.96 10.77
C HIS A 586 17.62 26.44 11.14
N ILE A 587 16.91 27.22 10.32
CA ILE A 587 16.75 28.68 10.52
C ILE A 587 16.20 29.02 11.91
N VAL A 588 15.32 28.18 12.46
CA VAL A 588 14.78 28.35 13.82
C VAL A 588 15.85 28.20 14.89
N ASP A 589 16.72 27.19 14.77
CA ASP A 589 17.82 26.97 15.73
C ASP A 589 18.85 28.09 15.66
N TRP A 590 19.16 28.54 14.44
CA TRP A 590 20.02 29.68 14.18
C TRP A 590 19.49 30.97 14.82
N MET A 591 18.20 31.27 14.62
CA MET A 591 17.55 32.45 15.19
C MET A 591 17.51 32.39 16.72
N TRP A 592 17.24 31.22 17.30
CA TRP A 592 17.21 31.04 18.76
C TRP A 592 18.57 31.30 19.38
N ARG A 593 19.64 30.83 18.72
CA ARG A 593 21.02 31.08 19.17
C ARG A 593 21.37 32.57 19.16
N LEU A 594 21.05 33.28 18.08
CA LEU A 594 21.28 34.73 18.01
C LEU A 594 20.55 35.48 19.12
N TYR A 595 19.29 35.11 19.37
CA TYR A 595 18.50 35.71 20.45
C TYR A 595 19.09 35.42 21.83
N GLY A 596 19.46 34.17 22.11
CA GLY A 596 20.09 33.78 23.38
C GLY A 596 21.45 34.45 23.64
N GLU A 597 22.19 34.78 22.58
CA GLU A 597 23.45 35.55 22.64
C GLU A 597 23.22 37.08 22.73
N GLY A 598 21.97 37.56 22.76
CA GLY A 598 21.66 39.01 22.75
C GLY A 598 21.91 39.70 21.41
N LYS A 599 22.08 38.93 20.33
CA LYS A 599 22.43 39.38 18.97
C LYS A 599 21.26 39.26 18.00
N ALA A 600 20.03 39.45 18.47
CA ALA A 600 18.81 39.30 17.66
C ALA A 600 18.82 40.17 16.38
N LEU A 601 19.39 41.38 16.45
CA LEU A 601 19.50 42.28 15.30
C LEU A 601 20.43 41.75 14.19
N HIS A 602 21.39 40.88 14.51
CA HIS A 602 22.27 40.25 13.51
C HIS A 602 21.53 39.24 12.63
N ALA A 603 20.28 38.93 12.96
CA ALA A 603 19.42 38.12 12.11
C ALA A 603 18.98 38.86 10.84
N ALA A 604 19.02 40.19 10.83
CA ALA A 604 18.62 41.00 9.69
C ALA A 604 19.47 40.66 8.46
N ASP A 605 18.82 40.62 7.31
CA ASP A 605 19.47 40.36 6.02
C ASP A 605 20.62 41.35 5.79
N PRO A 606 21.86 40.87 5.58
CA PRO A 606 23.01 41.74 5.30
C PRO A 606 22.80 42.68 4.11
N LEU A 607 21.92 42.31 3.16
CA LEU A 607 21.59 43.15 2.01
C LEU A 607 20.81 44.41 2.36
N LEU A 608 20.23 44.49 3.56
CA LEU A 608 19.61 45.72 4.06
C LEU A 608 20.65 46.78 4.45
N GLY A 609 21.95 46.45 4.54
CA GLY A 609 23.01 47.42 4.79
C GLY A 609 22.90 48.15 6.14
N GLY A 610 22.12 47.63 7.09
CA GLY A 610 21.81 48.32 8.36
C GLY A 610 20.60 49.26 8.29
N GLU A 611 19.96 49.41 7.13
CA GLU A 611 18.76 50.23 6.92
C GLU A 611 17.49 49.49 7.35
N PHE A 612 17.32 49.34 8.66
CA PHE A 612 16.12 48.78 9.27
C PHE A 612 15.83 49.42 10.62
N GLU A 613 14.56 49.43 10.99
CA GLU A 613 14.16 49.92 12.30
C GLU A 613 14.40 48.82 13.35
N GLN A 614 15.39 49.01 14.22
CA GLN A 614 15.84 48.00 15.18
C GLN A 614 14.71 47.47 16.06
N ALA A 615 13.82 48.36 16.53
CA ALA A 615 12.66 47.97 17.34
C ALA A 615 11.70 47.03 16.58
N GLN A 616 11.51 47.26 15.27
CA GLN A 616 10.66 46.40 14.44
C GLN A 616 11.32 45.05 14.16
N VAL A 617 12.64 45.02 13.89
CA VAL A 617 13.38 43.77 13.70
C VAL A 617 13.33 42.91 14.95
N ASP A 618 13.67 43.51 16.09
CA ASP A 618 13.66 42.81 17.37
C ASP A 618 12.26 42.32 17.76
N CYS A 619 11.22 43.14 17.53
CA CYS A 619 9.82 42.73 17.68
C CYS A 619 9.47 41.53 16.78
N ALA A 620 9.84 41.58 15.49
CA ALA A 620 9.59 40.51 14.54
C ALA A 620 10.32 39.20 14.91
N VAL A 621 11.57 39.29 15.37
CA VAL A 621 12.37 38.13 15.81
C VAL A 621 11.75 37.49 17.06
N ARG A 622 11.40 38.29 18.07
CA ARG A 622 10.76 37.79 19.30
C ARG A 622 9.42 37.12 19.01
N LEU A 623 8.58 37.74 18.18
CA LEU A 623 7.32 37.15 17.74
C LEU A 623 7.54 35.85 16.95
N ALA A 624 8.51 35.82 16.03
CA ALA A 624 8.81 34.64 15.24
C ALA A 624 9.25 33.45 16.10
N LEU A 625 10.10 33.69 17.11
CA LEU A 625 10.53 32.69 18.08
C LEU A 625 9.36 32.18 18.93
N ALA A 626 8.49 33.06 19.40
CA ALA A 626 7.27 32.68 20.11
C ALA A 626 6.33 31.84 19.24
N CYS A 627 6.15 32.21 17.96
CA CYS A 627 5.39 31.42 16.98
C CYS A 627 6.04 30.05 16.72
N CYS A 628 7.38 29.97 16.73
CA CYS A 628 8.13 28.73 16.52
C CYS A 628 8.38 27.93 17.82
N HIS A 629 7.67 28.24 18.91
CA HIS A 629 7.82 27.51 20.15
C HIS A 629 7.57 26.00 19.90
N PRO A 630 8.48 25.09 20.35
CA PRO A 630 8.34 23.67 20.06
C PRO A 630 7.00 23.09 20.51
N ASN A 631 6.54 23.47 21.71
CA ASN A 631 5.24 23.06 22.23
C ASN A 631 4.11 23.95 21.67
N PRO A 632 3.08 23.40 20.99
CA PRO A 632 2.03 24.19 20.32
C PRO A 632 1.22 25.09 21.25
N ARG A 633 0.98 24.65 22.49
CA ARG A 633 0.16 25.39 23.47
C ARG A 633 0.78 26.70 23.94
N GLU A 634 2.09 26.85 23.78
CA GLU A 634 2.83 28.05 24.15
C GLU A 634 2.91 29.07 23.00
N ARG A 635 2.44 28.70 21.80
CA ARG A 635 2.48 29.59 20.64
C ARG A 635 1.37 30.65 20.76
N PRO A 636 1.62 31.90 20.36
CA PRO A 636 0.60 32.92 20.31
C PRO A 636 -0.43 32.61 19.20
N SER A 637 -1.64 33.16 19.33
CA SER A 637 -2.61 33.11 18.23
C SER A 637 -2.22 34.08 17.10
N MET A 638 -2.73 33.86 15.88
CA MET A 638 -2.53 34.84 14.79
C MET A 638 -3.17 36.21 15.10
N ARG A 639 -4.19 36.26 15.96
CA ARG A 639 -4.74 37.52 16.46
C ARG A 639 -3.73 38.28 17.31
N THR A 640 -3.03 37.57 18.19
CA THR A 640 -1.94 38.13 19.00
C THR A 640 -0.80 38.61 18.10
N ALA A 641 -0.43 37.84 17.07
CA ALA A 641 0.57 38.26 16.09
C ALA A 641 0.18 39.56 15.37
N VAL A 642 -1.09 39.72 14.99
CA VAL A 642 -1.62 40.96 14.42
C VAL A 642 -1.54 42.12 15.41
N GLN A 643 -1.95 41.92 16.67
CA GLN A 643 -1.86 42.96 17.71
C GLN A 643 -0.42 43.46 17.93
N VAL A 644 0.55 42.55 17.91
CA VAL A 644 1.97 42.89 18.05
C VAL A 644 2.47 43.66 16.82
N LEU A 645 2.20 43.17 15.61
CA LEU A 645 2.77 43.72 14.37
C LEU A 645 2.04 44.97 13.84
N ILE A 646 0.76 45.13 14.15
CA ILE A 646 -0.11 46.18 13.61
C ILE A 646 -0.50 47.19 14.68
N ASP A 647 -0.92 46.72 15.86
CA ASP A 647 -1.46 47.58 16.92
C ASP A 647 -0.39 48.04 17.92
N GLY A 648 0.85 47.55 17.77
CA GLY A 648 1.99 47.93 18.61
C GLY A 648 1.96 47.30 20.01
N ALA A 649 1.25 46.19 20.19
CA ALA A 649 1.28 45.45 21.46
C ALA A 649 2.69 44.89 21.74
N PRO A 650 3.09 44.73 23.01
CA PRO A 650 4.38 44.13 23.35
C PRO A 650 4.51 42.72 22.76
N ALA A 651 5.66 42.43 22.13
CA ALA A 651 5.95 41.09 21.64
C ALA A 651 6.07 40.11 22.83
N PRO A 652 5.64 38.84 22.68
CA PRO A 652 5.89 37.82 23.69
C PRO A 652 7.39 37.68 23.96
N GLU A 653 7.76 37.31 25.18
CA GLU A 653 9.15 37.04 25.55
C GLU A 653 9.45 35.53 25.40
N PRO A 654 10.09 35.10 24.31
CA PRO A 654 10.50 33.71 24.17
C PRO A 654 11.65 33.40 25.15
N PRO A 655 11.78 32.14 25.61
CA PRO A 655 12.87 31.75 26.48
C PRO A 655 14.23 31.88 25.76
N LEU A 656 15.28 32.27 26.49
CA LEU A 656 16.62 32.51 25.92
C LEU A 656 17.22 31.26 25.23
N ASN A 657 16.95 30.08 25.79
CA ASN A 657 17.35 28.80 25.21
C ASN A 657 16.14 28.09 24.60
N LYS A 658 16.36 27.40 23.47
CA LYS A 658 15.30 26.66 22.78
C LYS A 658 14.76 25.54 23.68
N PRO A 659 13.45 25.53 24.00
CA PRO A 659 12.86 24.48 24.80
C PRO A 659 12.91 23.12 24.08
N ALA A 660 12.83 22.03 24.84
CA ALA A 660 12.61 20.71 24.26
C ALA A 660 11.16 20.57 23.77
N PHE A 661 10.97 19.87 22.66
CA PHE A 661 9.64 19.44 22.23
C PHE A 661 9.14 18.32 23.16
N VAL A 662 7.93 18.46 23.71
CA VAL A 662 7.31 17.47 24.61
C VAL A 662 5.96 17.03 24.05
N TRP A 663 5.80 15.72 23.86
CA TRP A 663 4.56 15.11 23.37
C TRP A 663 4.27 13.75 24.03
N PRO A 664 3.01 13.43 24.41
CA PRO A 664 1.85 14.32 24.48
C PRO A 664 2.01 15.37 25.60
N PRO A 665 1.30 16.52 25.52
CA PRO A 665 1.38 17.55 26.54
C PRO A 665 0.70 17.09 27.84
N GLY A 666 1.48 16.42 28.71
CA GLY A 666 1.09 15.96 30.04
C GLY A 666 1.24 14.45 30.25
N GLY A 667 2.37 14.05 30.85
CA GLY A 667 2.50 12.98 31.86
C GLY A 667 2.16 11.52 31.56
N ASN A 668 1.28 11.17 30.63
CA ASN A 668 0.96 9.77 30.33
C ASN A 668 1.79 9.30 29.13
N ARG A 669 2.88 8.60 29.43
CA ARG A 669 3.65 7.81 28.46
C ARG A 669 2.77 6.65 27.97
N GLN A 670 1.93 6.89 26.98
CA GLN A 670 1.54 5.82 26.06
C GLN A 670 2.65 5.70 25.03
N GLU A 671 3.21 4.50 24.87
CA GLU A 671 4.00 4.14 23.69
C GLU A 671 3.14 4.45 22.46
N MET A 672 3.54 5.46 21.71
CA MET A 672 2.93 5.80 20.45
C MET A 672 3.58 4.93 19.40
N GLU A 673 2.93 3.83 19.01
CA GLU A 673 3.27 3.15 17.77
C GLU A 673 3.11 4.16 16.63
N LEU A 674 4.22 4.47 15.95
CA LEU A 674 4.21 5.33 14.77
C LEU A 674 3.49 4.56 13.66
N PRO A 675 2.31 4.99 13.18
CA PRO A 675 1.71 4.38 12.01
C PRO A 675 2.63 4.60 10.80
N ASP A 676 2.58 3.71 9.80
CA ASP A 676 3.20 3.95 8.49
C ASP A 676 2.63 5.24 7.89
N VAL A 677 3.35 6.36 8.07
CA VAL A 677 2.88 7.68 7.66
C VAL A 677 3.26 7.89 6.20
N GLY A 678 2.26 7.96 5.31
CA GLY A 678 2.48 8.49 3.97
C GLY A 678 3.02 9.93 4.07
N LEU A 679 4.17 10.19 3.47
CA LEU A 679 4.83 11.51 3.45
C LEU A 679 4.52 12.22 2.13
N LEU A 680 3.93 13.42 2.19
CA LEU A 680 3.67 14.28 1.03
C LEU A 680 4.37 15.64 1.18
N PHE A 681 5.51 15.81 0.52
CA PHE A 681 6.23 17.08 0.47
C PHE A 681 5.93 17.87 -0.82
N THR A 682 5.96 19.20 -0.75
CA THR A 682 5.69 20.13 -1.86
C THR A 682 6.94 20.80 -2.45
N GLY A 683 8.15 20.33 -2.14
CA GLY A 683 9.43 20.86 -2.63
C GLY A 683 10.06 20.07 -3.79
N ASP A 684 11.02 20.68 -4.48
CA ASP A 684 11.77 20.07 -5.58
C ASP A 684 12.57 18.85 -5.10
N ALA A 685 12.49 17.73 -5.81
CA ALA A 685 13.00 16.42 -5.37
C ALA A 685 14.54 16.26 -5.45
N GLY A 686 15.28 17.37 -5.48
CA GLY A 686 16.67 17.41 -5.96
C GLY A 686 17.79 17.52 -4.94
N GLN A 687 17.53 17.66 -3.64
CA GLN A 687 18.61 17.80 -2.64
C GLN A 687 18.38 16.87 -1.43
N HIS A 688 19.12 15.77 -1.41
CA HIS A 688 19.27 14.89 -0.25
C HIS A 688 20.26 15.53 0.73
N SER A 689 19.77 16.29 1.71
CA SER A 689 20.51 16.54 2.96
C SER A 689 19.85 15.74 4.09
N SER A 690 20.67 14.90 4.72
CA SER A 690 20.33 14.07 5.87
C SER A 690 19.88 14.97 7.05
N PHE A 691 18.62 14.84 7.46
CA PHE A 691 18.04 15.60 8.57
C PHE A 691 18.19 14.88 9.93
N CYS A 692 18.93 13.75 9.98
CA CYS A 692 19.26 13.06 11.23
C CYS A 692 20.56 13.62 11.80
N SER A 693 20.47 14.81 12.38
CA SER A 693 21.37 15.27 13.45
C SER A 693 20.53 15.92 14.54
N MET A 694 19.46 15.25 14.98
CA MET A 694 18.89 15.52 16.30
C MET A 694 19.59 14.59 17.28
N SER A 695 20.58 15.13 17.99
CA SER A 695 21.11 14.53 19.21
C SER A 695 20.02 14.59 20.29
N CYS A 696 19.02 13.72 20.20
CA CYS A 696 18.27 13.32 21.39
C CYS A 696 19.15 12.36 22.16
N SER A 697 19.84 12.87 23.17
CA SER A 697 20.42 12.03 24.22
C SER A 697 19.28 11.28 24.91
N ILE A 698 19.04 10.04 24.49
CA ILE A 698 18.35 9.05 25.32
C ILE A 698 19.37 8.66 26.39
N SER A 699 19.40 9.42 27.50
CA SER A 699 20.05 8.96 28.72
C SER A 699 19.09 8.03 29.42
N GLY A 700 19.34 6.72 29.32
CA GLY A 700 18.68 5.72 30.15
C GLY A 700 19.16 5.82 31.59
N ARG A 701 18.20 5.87 32.52
CA ARG A 701 18.19 5.10 33.76
C ARG A 701 16.76 4.67 34.04
#